data_AF-A0A2K3E250-F1
#
_entry.id   AF-A0A2K3E250-F1
#
_cell.length_a   1.000
_cell.length_b   1.000
_cell.length_c   1.000
_cell.angle_alpha   90.00
_cell.angle_beta   90.00
_cell.angle_gamma   90.00
#
_symmetry.space_group_name_H-M   'P 1'
#
loop_
_entity.id
_entity.type
_entity.pdbx_description
1 polymer ?
#
loop_
_entity_poly.entity_id
_entity_poly.type
_entity_poly.pdbx_seq_one_letter_code
_entity_poly.pdbx_strand_id
1 'polypeptide(L)'
;MPAFRLHAAQLGLLLLLGGWELPTFESNVVQQWLDGARLTSHPLGGREGVAGERDPRQRVASPSWSPELPPTAVLTAANALATSLRGPRQPRRARRIIGTWGLRGAAAVGRRGAAAAAAAAAAAAGGRRHMTADAGAGPGNGGSSSGTGGGSSGASGGLCTDTCRLARNGICEDGSQLQRPPPPAATGPGGGPASFKERLGSSVQVACDFGTDCTDCGPYMGVVPTWGQNQRFAGPVDYLSRQGIKLLARRVVFQPHFVFGYTDPKNDLDVSEQMERAGCVELGIVRVFKHVLEERCGRFRPNATGTANAAGAAPDAGQQHQPPPGLPPLVVDVGANFGFFTAYAAVMGCRVVAVEPVPRFLAFLHWSLAANGIRAVAADAAGGSAGGGGGTSAGGKGGAGAGGGGATGGGGGGGGQPRWPWPVSVVDKVVAKESGGVATMTVPRKGVWGTASMATQMERPEQELEKIRVNTTRLDDIVSAMEEEVLLLKVDVEGFEPVVFKSGEALMASGRVANVLLEYSPGMPETLEHFLPGQALDVVAEDPPRMLLSLMRRGGYTALQLPDNFAKSGFLPEIERPLPEFPLVLPANVQYDLADVGRFRAASVPGAHCPWPPELVAANPLWNETCLRPPEDCHPKGLRVVFAYNTNLWLVRNRTAAAAAGVRVGGPVGLFAPDQDLATSWWSASDPNRAVGNRACPFLPAFLLLRNRCNCTNPKVCGAEQAALLKALQEGRMPLPAPLPLAEEGGA
;
A
#
# COMPACT_ATOMS: atom_id res chain seq x y z
N MET A 1 9.45 5.74 44.74
CA MET A 1 8.04 5.43 45.10
C MET A 1 7.94 3.97 45.53
N PRO A 2 6.98 3.60 46.40
CA PRO A 2 7.01 2.33 47.11
C PRO A 2 6.57 1.14 46.27
N ALA A 3 6.99 -0.05 46.71
CA ALA A 3 6.58 -1.32 46.11
C ALA A 3 5.09 -1.60 46.31
N PHE A 4 4.43 -2.10 45.27
CA PHE A 4 3.16 -2.84 45.39
C PHE A 4 3.32 -4.24 44.83
N ARG A 5 3.32 -5.23 45.72
CA ARG A 5 3.03 -6.62 45.35
C ARG A 5 1.53 -6.71 45.04
N LEU A 6 1.17 -7.37 43.95
CA LEU A 6 -0.21 -7.77 43.66
C LEU A 6 -0.25 -9.25 43.31
N HIS A 7 -1.23 -9.97 43.88
CA HIS A 7 -1.27 -11.43 43.87
C HIS A 7 -1.71 -12.01 42.52
N ALA A 8 -0.94 -12.98 42.02
CA ALA A 8 -1.39 -13.93 41.01
C ALA A 8 -2.36 -14.94 41.64
N ALA A 9 -3.64 -14.58 41.74
CA ALA A 9 -4.70 -15.48 42.27
C ALA A 9 -6.12 -15.25 41.70
N GLN A 10 -6.31 -14.32 40.74
CA GLN A 10 -7.63 -14.01 40.16
C GLN A 10 -7.63 -13.91 38.62
N LEU A 11 -6.81 -14.74 37.96
CA LEU A 11 -6.83 -14.93 36.49
C LEU A 11 -7.04 -16.38 36.07
N GLY A 12 -7.29 -17.28 37.02
CA GLY A 12 -7.49 -18.73 36.79
C GLY A 12 -8.94 -19.20 36.64
N LEU A 13 -9.94 -18.30 36.63
CA LEU A 13 -11.36 -18.68 36.67
C LEU A 13 -12.26 -17.94 35.66
N LEU A 14 -11.69 -17.50 34.54
CA LEU A 14 -12.43 -16.96 33.38
C LEU A 14 -12.05 -17.63 32.04
N LEU A 15 -11.33 -18.76 32.09
CA LEU A 15 -10.85 -19.51 30.92
C LEU A 15 -11.47 -20.92 30.79
N LEU A 16 -12.58 -21.21 31.47
CA LEU A 16 -13.21 -22.55 31.46
C LEU A 16 -14.67 -22.59 30.98
N LEU A 17 -15.30 -21.45 30.64
CA LEU A 17 -16.67 -21.40 30.10
C LEU A 17 -16.80 -20.30 29.03
N GLY A 18 -16.36 -20.61 27.81
CA GLY A 18 -16.44 -19.70 26.65
C GLY A 18 -15.62 -20.25 25.49
N GLY A 19 -16.21 -21.15 24.69
CA GLY A 19 -15.54 -21.76 23.54
C GLY A 19 -15.36 -20.75 22.41
N TRP A 20 -14.16 -20.19 22.29
CA TRP A 20 -13.68 -19.44 21.13
C TRP A 20 -12.29 -19.98 20.78
N GLU A 21 -12.16 -20.60 19.61
CA GLU A 21 -10.88 -21.07 19.09
C GLU A 21 -10.09 -19.88 18.54
N LEU A 22 -8.82 -19.75 18.96
CA LEU A 22 -7.87 -18.79 18.39
C LEU A 22 -7.12 -19.47 17.23
N PRO A 23 -7.06 -18.86 16.03
CA PRO A 23 -6.37 -19.46 14.89
C PRO A 23 -4.85 -19.41 15.05
N THR A 24 -4.19 -20.42 14.49
CA THR A 24 -2.78 -20.74 14.68
C THR A 24 -1.83 -19.95 13.77
N PHE A 25 -0.71 -19.51 14.33
CA PHE A 25 0.55 -19.28 13.60
C PHE A 25 1.69 -19.99 14.36
N GLU A 26 2.72 -20.45 13.64
CA GLU A 26 3.90 -21.20 14.15
C GLU A 26 3.68 -22.60 14.79
N SER A 27 3.04 -23.52 14.07
CA SER A 27 3.16 -24.96 14.37
C SER A 27 4.44 -25.56 13.76
N ASN A 28 5.58 -25.42 14.44
CA ASN A 28 6.69 -26.39 14.41
C ASN A 28 7.69 -26.25 15.57
N VAL A 29 7.77 -25.08 16.23
CA VAL A 29 8.61 -24.90 17.44
C VAL A 29 7.87 -25.33 18.71
N VAL A 30 6.55 -25.09 18.80
CA VAL A 30 5.76 -25.39 20.01
C VAL A 30 5.61 -26.89 20.27
N GLN A 31 5.57 -27.74 19.25
CA GLN A 31 5.33 -29.16 19.43
C GLN A 31 6.54 -29.91 20.01
N GLN A 32 7.77 -29.47 19.72
CA GLN A 32 8.98 -29.98 20.39
C GLN A 32 9.01 -29.63 21.88
N TRP A 33 8.32 -28.56 22.31
CA TRP A 33 8.28 -28.13 23.71
C TRP A 33 7.43 -29.05 24.60
N LEU A 34 6.39 -29.67 24.05
CA LEU A 34 5.51 -30.59 24.80
C LEU A 34 6.09 -32.00 24.94
N ASP A 35 6.81 -32.49 23.94
CA ASP A 35 7.42 -33.82 23.97
C ASP A 35 8.73 -33.87 24.77
N GLY A 36 9.48 -32.75 24.82
CA GLY A 36 10.68 -32.62 25.67
C GLY A 36 10.41 -32.65 27.18
N ALA A 37 9.18 -32.37 27.62
CA ALA A 37 8.82 -32.27 29.04
C ALA A 37 8.43 -33.61 29.71
N ARG A 38 8.54 -34.74 28.99
CA ARG A 38 8.12 -36.08 29.49
C ARG A 38 9.24 -37.07 29.81
N LEU A 39 10.49 -36.62 29.89
CA LEU A 39 11.63 -37.44 30.31
C LEU A 39 12.44 -36.77 31.44
N THR A 40 11.96 -36.91 32.68
CA THR A 40 12.74 -37.35 33.86
C THR A 40 11.93 -37.11 35.15
N SER A 41 11.42 -38.19 35.73
CA SER A 41 10.87 -38.17 37.09
C SER A 41 11.18 -39.47 37.82
N HIS A 42 12.28 -39.49 38.59
CA HIS A 42 12.40 -40.35 39.78
C HIS A 42 13.35 -39.69 40.82
N PRO A 43 13.14 -39.93 42.13
CA PRO A 43 13.66 -39.04 43.17
C PRO A 43 14.76 -39.63 44.05
N LEU A 44 15.69 -38.77 44.50
CA LEU A 44 16.56 -38.94 45.67
C LEU A 44 16.81 -37.53 46.28
N GLY A 45 17.01 -37.34 47.58
CA GLY A 45 17.03 -38.35 48.64
C GLY A 45 17.84 -37.99 49.90
N GLY A 46 17.83 -36.74 50.41
CA GLY A 46 18.22 -36.41 51.79
C GLY A 46 19.70 -36.11 52.12
N ARG A 47 19.88 -35.16 53.07
CA ARG A 47 20.88 -35.00 54.19
C ARG A 47 22.33 -35.53 54.01
N GLU A 48 23.40 -34.92 54.52
CA GLU A 48 23.71 -33.90 55.56
C GLU A 48 24.84 -32.98 54.99
N GLY A 49 25.38 -31.89 55.57
CA GLY A 49 25.53 -31.39 56.94
C GLY A 49 27.03 -31.06 57.22
N VAL A 50 27.32 -30.12 58.13
CA VAL A 50 28.66 -29.70 58.67
C VAL A 50 29.36 -28.49 57.99
N ALA A 51 30.08 -27.71 58.81
CA ALA A 51 30.64 -26.38 58.56
C ALA A 51 32.15 -26.28 58.89
N GLY A 52 32.80 -25.16 58.54
CA GLY A 52 34.17 -24.78 58.89
C GLY A 52 34.81 -23.91 57.79
N GLU A 53 34.91 -22.58 57.88
CA GLU A 53 35.82 -21.73 58.68
C GLU A 53 37.20 -21.46 57.99
N ARG A 54 37.64 -20.19 58.03
CA ARG A 54 39.01 -19.62 57.82
C ARG A 54 39.39 -19.00 56.45
N ASP A 55 39.35 -17.66 56.45
CA ASP A 55 40.36 -16.77 55.82
C ASP A 55 41.63 -16.75 56.71
N PRO A 56 42.86 -16.62 56.14
CA PRO A 56 43.52 -15.30 56.18
C PRO A 56 44.44 -14.96 54.98
N ARG A 57 44.17 -13.79 54.37
CA ARG A 57 45.14 -12.74 53.96
C ARG A 57 46.18 -13.04 52.86
N GLN A 58 46.24 -12.16 51.85
CA GLN A 58 47.45 -11.37 51.55
C GLN A 58 47.11 -10.02 50.88
N ARG A 59 48.04 -9.06 50.93
CA ARG A 59 47.87 -7.63 50.57
C ARG A 59 48.76 -7.23 49.37
N VAL A 60 48.65 -5.96 48.96
CA VAL A 60 49.61 -5.10 48.21
C VAL A 60 49.37 -5.09 46.68
N ALA A 61 49.27 -3.96 45.97
CA ALA A 61 49.05 -2.54 46.36
C ALA A 61 48.51 -1.72 45.16
N SER A 62 47.95 -0.54 45.43
CA SER A 62 47.70 0.53 44.45
C SER A 62 48.96 1.40 44.25
N PRO A 63 48.97 2.30 43.25
CA PRO A 63 48.80 3.70 43.64
C PRO A 63 47.79 4.49 42.78
N SER A 64 47.15 5.44 43.44
CA SER A 64 46.24 6.47 42.93
C SER A 64 46.97 7.65 42.28
N TRP A 65 46.31 8.35 41.35
CA TRP A 65 46.44 9.81 41.21
C TRP A 65 45.09 10.43 40.78
N SER A 66 44.64 11.41 41.57
CA SER A 66 43.54 12.37 41.30
C SER A 66 43.90 13.69 42.01
N PRO A 67 43.42 14.83 41.52
CA PRO A 67 42.58 15.73 42.34
C PRO A 67 41.29 16.12 41.58
N GLU A 68 40.08 16.20 42.18
CA GLU A 68 39.59 17.20 43.17
C GLU A 68 39.52 18.64 42.60
N LEU A 69 38.49 19.48 42.78
CA LEU A 69 37.20 19.57 43.53
C LEU A 69 36.44 20.85 43.01
N PRO A 70 35.37 21.45 43.61
CA PRO A 70 34.26 21.00 44.47
C PRO A 70 32.83 21.48 44.00
N PRO A 71 31.73 21.13 44.72
CA PRO A 71 30.34 21.54 44.43
C PRO A 71 29.66 22.46 45.49
N THR A 72 28.49 23.05 45.15
CA THR A 72 27.50 23.68 46.07
C THR A 72 26.09 23.59 45.44
N ALA A 73 25.08 22.95 46.08
CA ALA A 73 24.08 23.51 47.04
C ALA A 73 22.93 24.31 46.36
N VAL A 74 21.64 24.28 46.75
CA VAL A 74 20.91 23.68 47.89
C VAL A 74 19.38 23.56 47.58
N LEU A 75 18.58 23.00 48.50
CA LEU A 75 17.10 22.86 48.55
C LEU A 75 16.29 24.07 48.00
N THR A 76 15.01 24.00 47.60
CA THR A 76 13.78 23.53 48.34
C THR A 76 12.61 23.52 47.31
N ALA A 77 11.36 23.06 47.50
CA ALA A 77 10.57 22.60 48.65
C ALA A 77 9.43 21.64 48.22
N ALA A 78 8.54 21.28 49.16
CA ALA A 78 7.25 20.59 48.93
C ALA A 78 6.18 21.08 49.93
N ASN A 79 4.89 20.82 49.65
CA ASN A 79 3.68 21.20 50.42
C ASN A 79 3.33 22.71 50.36
N ALA A 80 2.06 23.15 50.41
CA ALA A 80 0.79 22.45 50.59
C ALA A 80 -0.35 23.18 49.84
N LEU A 81 -1.45 22.48 49.50
CA LEU A 81 -2.74 22.71 50.17
C LEU A 81 -3.72 21.56 49.89
N ALA A 82 -4.48 21.18 50.91
CA ALA A 82 -5.62 20.26 50.83
C ALA A 82 -6.84 20.91 51.51
N THR A 83 -7.97 20.18 51.55
CA THR A 83 -9.34 20.61 51.95
C THR A 83 -10.07 21.41 50.86
N SER A 84 -11.38 21.28 50.63
CA SER A 84 -12.50 20.61 51.36
C SER A 84 -13.58 20.21 50.30
N LEU A 85 -14.52 19.26 50.40
CA LEU A 85 -15.51 18.85 51.43
C LEU A 85 -15.97 17.39 51.13
N ARG A 86 -16.03 16.48 52.13
CA ARG A 86 -17.24 15.93 52.83
C ARG A 86 -18.35 15.30 51.96
N GLY A 87 -18.72 14.04 52.29
CA GLY A 87 -19.74 13.21 51.61
C GLY A 87 -21.19 13.41 52.07
N PRO A 88 -22.08 12.39 51.92
CA PRO A 88 -22.10 11.28 52.90
C PRO A 88 -22.33 9.87 52.30
N ARG A 89 -22.57 8.86 53.16
CA ARG A 89 -22.55 7.41 52.90
C ARG A 89 -23.90 6.71 53.21
N GLN A 90 -24.18 5.62 52.46
CA GLN A 90 -24.98 4.42 52.86
C GLN A 90 -26.53 4.56 52.99
N PRO A 91 -27.33 3.46 53.01
CA PRO A 91 -26.96 2.03 53.12
C PRO A 91 -27.58 1.04 52.10
N ARG A 92 -27.22 -0.25 52.29
CA ARG A 92 -27.60 -1.47 51.55
C ARG A 92 -29.09 -1.81 51.53
N ARG A 93 -29.53 -2.59 50.52
CA ARG A 93 -30.44 -3.75 50.72
C ARG A 93 -30.15 -4.87 49.70
N ALA A 94 -30.23 -6.12 50.16
CA ALA A 94 -30.14 -7.32 49.33
C ALA A 94 -31.45 -8.11 49.45
N ARG A 95 -31.83 -8.87 48.41
CA ARG A 95 -32.73 -10.03 48.54
C ARG A 95 -32.48 -11.06 47.44
N ARG A 96 -32.38 -12.32 47.85
CA ARG A 96 -32.46 -13.54 47.01
C ARG A 96 -33.92 -13.83 46.65
N ILE A 97 -34.12 -14.62 45.58
CA ILE A 97 -35.02 -15.79 45.39
C ILE A 97 -34.62 -16.33 44.00
N ILE A 98 -33.93 -17.48 43.86
CA ILE A 98 -34.40 -18.88 43.96
C ILE A 98 -35.38 -19.26 42.84
N GLY A 99 -34.98 -20.21 42.00
CA GLY A 99 -35.79 -20.82 40.93
C GLY A 99 -34.98 -21.89 40.19
N THR A 100 -35.06 -23.14 40.66
CA THR A 100 -34.34 -24.32 40.12
C THR A 100 -35.20 -25.10 39.09
N TRP A 101 -34.71 -26.27 38.66
CA TRP A 101 -35.31 -27.28 37.76
C TRP A 101 -35.09 -27.02 36.25
N GLY A 102 -34.73 -28.03 35.42
CA GLY A 102 -34.40 -29.43 35.74
C GLY A 102 -33.91 -30.22 34.50
N LEU A 103 -33.12 -31.28 34.73
CA LEU A 103 -32.53 -32.17 33.70
C LEU A 103 -33.48 -33.27 33.22
N ARG A 104 -33.33 -33.68 31.94
CA ARG A 104 -33.50 -35.03 31.31
C ARG A 104 -33.87 -34.86 29.81
N GLY A 105 -33.43 -35.66 28.83
CA GLY A 105 -32.44 -36.73 28.79
C GLY A 105 -32.68 -37.74 27.64
N ALA A 106 -31.61 -38.26 27.01
CA ALA A 106 -31.53 -39.44 26.11
C ALA A 106 -32.30 -39.42 24.75
N ALA A 107 -31.61 -39.50 23.60
CA ALA A 107 -31.37 -40.72 22.76
C ALA A 107 -32.50 -40.97 21.70
N ALA A 108 -32.32 -41.60 20.52
CA ALA A 108 -31.27 -42.51 20.03
C ALA A 108 -31.19 -42.60 18.47
N VAL A 109 -29.98 -42.93 17.94
CA VAL A 109 -29.66 -43.96 16.91
C VAL A 109 -30.11 -43.86 15.42
N GLY A 110 -29.15 -44.10 14.49
CA GLY A 110 -29.39 -44.46 13.07
C GLY A 110 -28.30 -44.04 12.06
N ARG A 111 -27.02 -44.45 12.16
CA ARG A 111 -26.34 -45.61 11.53
C ARG A 111 -26.20 -45.64 9.96
N ARG A 112 -24.93 -45.67 9.51
CA ARG A 112 -24.35 -46.13 8.20
C ARG A 112 -24.63 -45.25 6.95
N GLY A 113 -23.70 -45.08 5.99
CA GLY A 113 -22.26 -45.40 5.98
C GLY A 113 -21.59 -45.41 4.57
N ALA A 114 -20.27 -45.16 4.55
CA ALA A 114 -19.24 -45.61 3.58
C ALA A 114 -19.24 -45.17 2.08
N ALA A 115 -18.10 -44.56 1.68
CA ALA A 115 -17.33 -44.76 0.43
C ALA A 115 -18.00 -44.42 -0.94
N ALA A 116 -17.29 -44.20 -2.07
CA ALA A 116 -15.85 -44.22 -2.35
C ALA A 116 -15.45 -43.20 -3.46
N ALA A 117 -14.14 -43.13 -3.66
CA ALA A 117 -13.36 -42.36 -4.62
C ALA A 117 -13.51 -42.71 -6.12
N ALA A 118 -13.29 -41.68 -6.95
CA ALA A 118 -12.43 -41.63 -8.16
C ALA A 118 -12.77 -42.39 -9.48
N ALA A 119 -12.16 -41.85 -10.55
CA ALA A 119 -12.16 -42.26 -11.97
C ALA A 119 -13.44 -41.95 -12.78
N ALA A 120 -13.39 -41.68 -14.09
CA ALA A 120 -12.31 -41.88 -15.07
C ALA A 120 -12.19 -40.74 -16.11
N ALA A 121 -11.22 -40.86 -17.03
CA ALA A 121 -10.88 -39.89 -18.06
C ALA A 121 -11.08 -40.42 -19.51
N ALA A 122 -10.91 -39.51 -20.47
CA ALA A 122 -10.51 -39.71 -21.88
C ALA A 122 -11.51 -40.26 -22.93
N ALA A 123 -11.80 -39.40 -23.92
CA ALA A 123 -11.84 -39.67 -25.37
C ALA A 123 -11.84 -38.29 -26.08
N ALA A 124 -10.87 -37.86 -26.90
CA ALA A 124 -10.22 -38.41 -28.09
C ALA A 124 -10.73 -37.74 -29.39
N ALA A 125 -9.77 -37.35 -30.22
CA ALA A 125 -9.84 -36.47 -31.40
C ALA A 125 -10.85 -36.84 -32.51
N GLY A 126 -11.22 -35.86 -33.35
CA GLY A 126 -11.93 -36.12 -34.61
C GLY A 126 -12.14 -34.92 -35.55
N GLY A 127 -11.30 -34.81 -36.59
CA GLY A 127 -11.77 -34.54 -37.98
C GLY A 127 -12.18 -33.12 -38.42
N ARG A 128 -11.41 -32.54 -39.35
CA ARG A 128 -11.84 -31.44 -40.24
C ARG A 128 -13.00 -31.87 -41.16
N ARG A 129 -13.86 -30.92 -41.57
CA ARG A 129 -14.24 -30.70 -42.99
C ARG A 129 -15.04 -29.40 -43.20
N HIS A 130 -14.72 -28.69 -44.28
CA HIS A 130 -15.63 -27.72 -44.91
C HIS A 130 -16.79 -28.45 -45.59
N MET A 131 -17.98 -27.84 -45.62
CA MET A 131 -18.86 -27.85 -46.79
C MET A 131 -19.59 -26.50 -46.92
N THR A 132 -20.02 -26.21 -48.15
CA THR A 132 -20.60 -24.96 -48.66
C THR A 132 -22.04 -25.16 -49.13
N ALA A 133 -22.77 -24.06 -49.36
CA ALA A 133 -24.09 -23.99 -50.03
C ALA A 133 -25.27 -24.60 -49.22
N ASP A 134 -26.54 -24.24 -49.41
CA ASP A 134 -27.23 -23.32 -50.34
C ASP A 134 -28.26 -22.46 -49.54
N ALA A 135 -28.51 -21.19 -49.85
CA ALA A 135 -29.41 -20.68 -50.89
C ALA A 135 -30.86 -21.19 -50.79
N GLY A 136 -31.77 -20.31 -50.34
CA GLY A 136 -33.22 -20.52 -50.30
C GLY A 136 -33.96 -19.19 -50.33
N ALA A 137 -34.35 -18.74 -51.53
CA ALA A 137 -35.01 -17.46 -51.74
C ALA A 137 -36.54 -17.56 -51.60
N GLY A 138 -37.15 -16.55 -50.98
CA GLY A 138 -38.60 -16.33 -50.94
C GLY A 138 -38.90 -14.83 -51.04
N PRO A 139 -39.70 -14.35 -52.01
CA PRO A 139 -39.83 -12.92 -52.31
C PRO A 139 -41.03 -12.25 -51.64
N GLY A 140 -41.03 -10.91 -51.54
CA GLY A 140 -42.29 -10.14 -51.44
C GLY A 140 -42.27 -8.83 -50.64
N ASN A 141 -42.10 -7.71 -51.36
CA ASN A 141 -42.64 -6.37 -51.07
C ASN A 141 -42.49 -5.72 -49.67
N GLY A 142 -41.61 -4.72 -49.62
CA GLY A 142 -42.06 -3.33 -49.85
C GLY A 142 -42.65 -2.55 -48.67
N GLY A 143 -41.87 -1.59 -48.15
CA GLY A 143 -42.32 -0.71 -47.05
C GLY A 143 -41.28 0.31 -46.61
N SER A 144 -40.74 1.12 -47.53
CA SER A 144 -39.80 2.19 -47.20
C SER A 144 -40.50 3.37 -46.51
N SER A 145 -40.14 3.68 -45.27
CA SER A 145 -40.35 5.02 -44.70
C SER A 145 -39.13 5.48 -43.90
N SER A 146 -38.44 6.48 -44.44
CA SER A 146 -37.33 7.17 -43.81
C SER A 146 -37.83 8.10 -42.71
N GLY A 147 -37.70 7.68 -41.45
CA GLY A 147 -38.02 8.50 -40.28
C GLY A 147 -36.78 9.15 -39.67
N THR A 148 -36.36 10.29 -40.20
CA THR A 148 -35.30 11.13 -39.58
C THR A 148 -35.81 11.78 -38.29
N GLY A 149 -35.73 11.04 -37.18
CA GLY A 149 -36.05 11.51 -35.82
C GLY A 149 -34.87 12.18 -35.13
N GLY A 150 -34.39 13.30 -35.66
CA GLY A 150 -33.35 14.12 -35.02
C GLY A 150 -33.87 14.82 -33.75
N GLY A 151 -33.85 14.11 -32.62
CA GLY A 151 -34.31 14.60 -31.32
C GLY A 151 -33.30 15.49 -30.59
N SER A 152 -32.85 16.60 -31.18
CA SER A 152 -32.08 17.61 -30.45
C SER A 152 -33.02 18.62 -29.77
N SER A 153 -33.44 18.32 -28.54
CA SER A 153 -34.06 19.30 -27.65
C SER A 153 -33.32 19.32 -26.31
N GLY A 154 -32.49 20.34 -26.12
CA GLY A 154 -31.74 20.54 -24.89
C GLY A 154 -32.64 20.99 -23.74
N ALA A 155 -33.11 20.02 -22.94
CA ALA A 155 -33.34 20.27 -21.53
C ALA A 155 -32.03 19.99 -20.78
N SER A 156 -31.63 20.86 -19.85
CA SER A 156 -30.56 20.61 -18.89
C SER A 156 -31.04 19.62 -17.80
N GLY A 157 -31.53 18.45 -18.22
CA GLY A 157 -32.09 17.43 -17.35
C GLY A 157 -31.02 16.52 -16.76
N GLY A 158 -31.13 16.25 -15.47
CA GLY A 158 -30.31 15.24 -14.79
C GLY A 158 -30.68 13.82 -15.21
N LEU A 159 -29.78 12.88 -14.95
CA LEU A 159 -30.10 11.46 -15.08
C LEU A 159 -31.05 11.05 -13.95
N CYS A 160 -32.18 10.47 -14.32
CA CYS A 160 -33.17 9.95 -13.38
C CYS A 160 -33.88 8.76 -14.03
N THR A 161 -33.61 7.55 -13.55
CA THR A 161 -34.17 6.31 -14.11
C THR A 161 -34.91 5.43 -13.10
N ASP A 162 -34.61 5.54 -11.79
CA ASP A 162 -35.13 4.65 -10.73
C ASP A 162 -35.01 3.14 -11.07
N THR A 163 -33.91 2.76 -11.72
CA THR A 163 -33.67 1.37 -12.18
C THR A 163 -32.93 0.50 -11.17
N CYS A 164 -32.46 1.07 -10.05
CA CYS A 164 -31.80 0.31 -8.99
C CYS A 164 -32.79 -0.58 -8.23
N ARG A 165 -32.32 -1.72 -7.70
CA ARG A 165 -33.13 -2.65 -6.89
C ARG A 165 -33.67 -2.04 -5.59
N LEU A 166 -32.98 -1.04 -5.06
CA LEU A 166 -33.33 -0.36 -3.81
C LEU A 166 -33.95 1.02 -4.03
N ALA A 167 -34.11 1.46 -5.28
CA ALA A 167 -34.73 2.75 -5.56
C ALA A 167 -36.17 2.81 -5.03
N ARG A 168 -36.58 4.00 -4.57
CA ARG A 168 -37.91 4.29 -4.01
C ARG A 168 -38.17 3.61 -2.66
N ASN A 169 -37.12 3.39 -1.87
CA ASN A 169 -37.22 2.90 -0.49
C ASN A 169 -37.21 4.02 0.56
N GLY A 170 -36.98 5.27 0.14
CA GLY A 170 -36.90 6.45 1.00
C GLY A 170 -35.50 6.78 1.52
N ILE A 171 -34.47 6.08 1.06
CA ILE A 171 -33.05 6.24 1.45
C ILE A 171 -32.22 6.46 0.19
N CYS A 172 -31.52 7.59 0.11
CA CYS A 172 -30.63 7.84 -1.02
C CYS A 172 -29.37 6.94 -0.95
N GLU A 173 -29.28 5.96 -1.85
CA GLU A 173 -28.23 4.93 -1.88
C GLU A 173 -27.30 5.02 -3.09
N ASP A 174 -27.34 6.12 -3.87
CA ASP A 174 -26.43 6.35 -5.02
C ASP A 174 -25.08 7.02 -4.64
N GLY A 175 -24.96 7.51 -3.40
CA GLY A 175 -23.75 8.14 -2.87
C GLY A 175 -23.62 9.64 -3.16
N SER A 176 -24.56 10.25 -3.90
CA SER A 176 -24.58 11.70 -4.19
C SER A 176 -24.63 12.59 -2.94
N GLN A 177 -25.11 12.06 -1.80
CA GLN A 177 -25.06 12.73 -0.51
C GLN A 177 -23.63 13.08 -0.07
N LEU A 178 -22.62 12.29 -0.46
CA LEU A 178 -21.22 12.55 -0.13
C LEU A 178 -20.61 13.69 -0.96
N GLN A 179 -21.16 13.97 -2.14
CA GLN A 179 -20.64 15.00 -3.05
C GLN A 179 -20.86 16.41 -2.48
N ARG A 180 -21.92 16.59 -1.70
CA ARG A 180 -22.24 17.84 -1.02
C ARG A 180 -21.12 18.16 -0.01
N PRO A 181 -20.68 19.43 0.14
CA PRO A 181 -19.80 19.81 1.22
C PRO A 181 -20.42 19.39 2.55
N PRO A 182 -19.62 18.92 3.54
CA PRO A 182 -20.15 18.72 4.89
C PRO A 182 -20.76 20.06 5.35
N PRO A 183 -21.93 20.06 6.02
CA PRO A 183 -22.49 21.29 6.54
C PRO A 183 -21.46 21.97 7.45
N PRO A 184 -21.36 23.32 7.45
CA PRO A 184 -20.42 24.02 8.31
C PRO A 184 -20.64 23.56 9.74
N ALA A 185 -19.54 23.21 10.43
CA ALA A 185 -19.59 22.57 11.74
C ALA A 185 -20.55 23.33 12.65
N ALA A 186 -21.62 22.66 13.08
CA ALA A 186 -22.74 23.34 13.73
C ALA A 186 -22.29 23.99 15.04
N THR A 187 -22.09 25.31 15.02
CA THR A 187 -21.87 26.13 16.21
C THR A 187 -23.19 26.31 16.93
N GLY A 188 -23.75 25.21 17.42
CA GLY A 188 -24.91 25.23 18.31
C GLY A 188 -24.57 26.03 19.58
N PRO A 189 -25.50 26.79 20.15
CA PRO A 189 -25.26 27.55 21.36
C PRO A 189 -24.97 26.60 22.54
N GLY A 190 -23.69 26.37 22.83
CA GLY A 190 -23.19 25.42 23.84
C GLY A 190 -22.53 24.15 23.27
N GLY A 191 -22.48 23.96 21.96
CA GLY A 191 -21.75 22.87 21.32
C GLY A 191 -20.26 23.18 21.20
N GLY A 192 -19.40 22.33 21.78
CA GLY A 192 -17.95 22.36 21.51
C GLY A 192 -17.64 22.05 20.03
N PRO A 193 -16.41 22.32 19.56
CA PRO A 193 -16.03 21.99 18.18
C PRO A 193 -16.24 20.50 17.93
N ALA A 194 -16.95 20.17 16.83
CA ALA A 194 -17.29 18.81 16.44
C ALA A 194 -16.12 17.85 16.66
N SER A 195 -16.39 16.70 17.26
CA SER A 195 -15.36 15.72 17.59
C SER A 195 -14.56 15.36 16.33
N PHE A 196 -13.31 14.93 16.52
CA PHE A 196 -12.49 14.46 15.40
C PHE A 196 -13.24 13.38 14.59
N LYS A 197 -13.99 12.51 15.28
CA LYS A 197 -14.81 11.45 14.67
C LYS A 197 -16.00 11.97 13.85
N GLU A 198 -16.65 13.06 14.25
CA GLU A 198 -17.71 13.72 13.46
C GLU A 198 -17.13 14.45 12.23
N ARG A 199 -15.91 14.98 12.33
CA ARG A 199 -15.19 15.60 11.19
C ARG A 199 -14.69 14.61 10.14
N LEU A 200 -14.45 13.36 10.53
CA LEU A 200 -13.94 12.31 9.65
C LEU A 200 -14.98 11.81 8.61
N GLY A 201 -16.27 12.09 8.83
CA GLY A 201 -17.38 11.55 8.04
C GLY A 201 -17.59 10.05 8.28
N SER A 202 -18.85 9.64 8.49
CA SER A 202 -19.20 8.22 8.45
C SER A 202 -19.10 7.69 7.02
N SER A 203 -18.62 6.46 6.87
CA SER A 203 -18.81 5.70 5.64
C SER A 203 -20.31 5.52 5.35
N VAL A 204 -20.69 5.59 4.09
CA VAL A 204 -22.05 5.26 3.63
C VAL A 204 -21.97 4.02 2.77
N GLN A 205 -22.98 3.16 2.86
CA GLN A 205 -23.17 2.12 1.86
C GLN A 205 -23.74 2.75 0.59
N VAL A 206 -23.18 2.39 -0.55
CA VAL A 206 -23.68 2.74 -1.88
C VAL A 206 -24.19 1.45 -2.50
N ALA A 207 -25.46 1.44 -2.88
CA ALA A 207 -26.14 0.26 -3.43
C ALA A 207 -26.79 0.51 -4.80
N CYS A 208 -26.81 1.77 -5.24
CA CYS A 208 -27.31 2.19 -6.53
C CYS A 208 -26.25 2.95 -7.34
N ASP A 209 -26.32 2.86 -8.66
CA ASP A 209 -25.50 3.68 -9.56
C ASP A 209 -26.08 5.11 -9.65
N PHE A 210 -25.24 6.12 -9.88
CA PHE A 210 -25.65 7.52 -9.90
C PHE A 210 -26.87 7.79 -10.81
N GLY A 211 -27.92 8.40 -10.25
CA GLY A 211 -29.17 8.69 -10.97
C GLY A 211 -30.12 7.50 -11.18
N THR A 212 -29.76 6.30 -10.70
CA THR A 212 -30.63 5.10 -10.73
C THR A 212 -31.52 4.95 -9.49
N ASP A 213 -31.44 5.91 -8.56
CA ASP A 213 -32.23 6.06 -7.33
C ASP A 213 -32.64 7.54 -7.14
N CYS A 214 -33.32 8.09 -8.14
CA CYS A 214 -33.57 9.53 -8.23
C CYS A 214 -34.86 9.98 -7.54
N THR A 215 -35.78 9.08 -7.23
CA THR A 215 -36.90 9.37 -6.34
C THR A 215 -36.41 9.72 -4.94
N ASP A 216 -35.39 9.02 -4.42
CA ASP A 216 -34.89 9.22 -3.05
C ASP A 216 -33.71 10.22 -3.00
N CYS A 217 -32.79 10.20 -3.98
CA CYS A 217 -31.67 11.15 -4.05
C CYS A 217 -32.00 12.49 -4.73
N GLY A 218 -33.07 12.55 -5.54
CA GLY A 218 -33.27 13.58 -6.56
C GLY A 218 -32.56 13.23 -7.89
N PRO A 219 -32.84 13.96 -8.99
CA PRO A 219 -32.19 13.74 -10.28
C PRO A 219 -30.68 14.04 -10.20
N TYR A 220 -29.87 13.14 -10.75
CA TYR A 220 -28.41 13.26 -10.68
C TYR A 220 -27.87 14.21 -11.76
N MET A 221 -27.12 15.23 -11.33
CA MET A 221 -26.64 16.34 -12.17
C MET A 221 -25.11 16.29 -12.45
N GLY A 222 -24.46 15.16 -12.19
CA GLY A 222 -23.00 15.01 -12.23
C GLY A 222 -22.45 14.28 -13.47
N VAL A 223 -21.26 13.70 -13.31
CA VAL A 223 -20.68 12.76 -14.28
C VAL A 223 -21.22 11.36 -13.99
N VAL A 224 -21.72 10.67 -15.02
CA VAL A 224 -22.15 9.28 -14.94
C VAL A 224 -20.92 8.37 -15.23
N PRO A 225 -20.67 7.31 -14.47
CA PRO A 225 -19.54 6.42 -14.73
C PRO A 225 -19.66 5.74 -16.10
N THR A 226 -18.67 5.94 -16.98
CA THR A 226 -18.57 5.21 -18.24
C THR A 226 -17.87 3.86 -17.99
N TRP A 227 -18.62 2.92 -17.43
CA TRP A 227 -18.17 1.53 -17.26
C TRP A 227 -18.14 0.77 -18.60
N GLY A 228 -17.28 -0.25 -18.73
CA GLY A 228 -17.02 -0.92 -20.01
C GLY A 228 -18.29 -1.36 -20.75
N GLN A 229 -18.30 -1.26 -22.10
CA GLN A 229 -19.49 -1.27 -22.98
C GLN A 229 -20.41 -2.52 -22.95
N ASN A 230 -20.20 -3.45 -22.02
CA ASN A 230 -21.12 -4.55 -21.77
C ASN A 230 -22.44 -4.05 -21.19
N GLN A 231 -23.46 -3.93 -22.05
CA GLN A 231 -24.87 -3.61 -21.75
C GLN A 231 -25.58 -4.58 -20.75
N ARG A 232 -24.84 -5.45 -20.06
CA ARG A 232 -25.34 -6.43 -19.07
C ARG A 232 -25.48 -5.85 -17.66
N PHE A 233 -24.81 -4.74 -17.37
CA PHE A 233 -24.79 -4.08 -16.06
C PHE A 233 -25.24 -2.63 -16.21
N ALA A 234 -25.98 -2.10 -15.22
CA ALA A 234 -26.41 -0.71 -15.22
C ALA A 234 -25.26 0.28 -14.97
N GLY A 235 -24.25 -0.14 -14.21
CA GLY A 235 -23.06 0.63 -13.88
C GLY A 235 -22.11 -0.15 -12.96
N PRO A 236 -21.06 0.50 -12.41
CA PRO A 236 -20.10 -0.13 -11.51
C PRO A 236 -20.74 -0.71 -10.23
N VAL A 237 -21.79 -0.10 -9.68
CA VAL A 237 -22.44 -0.56 -8.44
C VAL A 237 -23.27 -1.81 -8.69
N ASP A 238 -24.06 -1.86 -9.77
CA ASP A 238 -24.75 -3.09 -10.21
C ASP A 238 -23.77 -4.23 -10.54
N TYR A 239 -22.61 -3.91 -11.13
CA TYR A 239 -21.54 -4.88 -11.37
C TYR A 239 -21.00 -5.51 -10.08
N LEU A 240 -20.60 -4.68 -9.10
CA LEU A 240 -20.05 -5.14 -7.81
C LEU A 240 -21.11 -5.90 -6.99
N SER A 241 -22.34 -5.37 -6.92
CA SER A 241 -23.45 -5.97 -6.18
C SER A 241 -23.78 -7.39 -6.66
N ARG A 242 -23.75 -7.63 -7.98
CA ARG A 242 -23.96 -8.97 -8.55
C ARG A 242 -22.85 -9.97 -8.27
N GLN A 243 -21.67 -9.51 -7.85
CA GLN A 243 -20.57 -10.34 -7.34
C GLN A 243 -20.61 -10.53 -5.82
N GLY A 244 -21.65 -10.02 -5.14
CA GLY A 244 -21.74 -10.05 -3.67
C GLY A 244 -20.86 -9.02 -2.98
N ILE A 245 -20.32 -8.05 -3.72
CA ILE A 245 -19.40 -7.03 -3.22
C ILE A 245 -20.18 -5.76 -2.91
N LYS A 246 -19.96 -5.22 -1.71
CA LYS A 246 -20.54 -3.94 -1.28
C LYS A 246 -19.61 -2.81 -1.66
N LEU A 247 -20.16 -1.70 -2.14
CA LEU A 247 -19.42 -0.44 -2.20
C LEU A 247 -19.73 0.35 -0.91
N LEU A 248 -18.69 0.63 -0.15
CA LEU A 248 -18.68 1.66 0.88
C LEU A 248 -18.01 2.89 0.29
N ALA A 249 -18.45 4.08 0.70
CA ALA A 249 -17.81 5.32 0.28
C ALA A 249 -17.67 6.30 1.44
N ARG A 250 -16.60 7.10 1.41
CA ARG A 250 -16.42 8.22 2.34
C ARG A 250 -15.65 9.35 1.68
N ARG A 251 -15.71 10.53 2.28
CA ARG A 251 -14.83 11.66 1.94
C ARG A 251 -13.45 11.44 2.59
N VAL A 252 -12.37 11.67 1.85
CA VAL A 252 -11.02 11.66 2.42
C VAL A 252 -10.84 12.85 3.36
N VAL A 253 -10.04 12.63 4.37
CA VAL A 253 -10.03 13.44 5.61
C VAL A 253 -9.06 14.64 5.54
N PHE A 254 -8.43 14.82 4.38
CA PHE A 254 -7.40 15.81 4.12
C PHE A 254 -7.70 16.59 2.84
N GLN A 255 -6.99 17.69 2.64
CA GLN A 255 -7.21 18.58 1.50
C GLN A 255 -6.29 18.25 0.31
N PRO A 256 -6.75 18.45 -0.93
CA PRO A 256 -8.15 18.67 -1.34
C PRO A 256 -9.06 17.47 -1.03
N HIS A 257 -10.21 17.72 -0.42
CA HIS A 257 -11.19 16.67 -0.11
C HIS A 257 -11.83 16.07 -1.39
N PHE A 258 -11.78 14.75 -1.52
CA PHE A 258 -12.47 13.97 -2.55
C PHE A 258 -13.25 12.79 -1.93
N VAL A 259 -14.21 12.24 -2.67
CA VAL A 259 -14.98 11.04 -2.30
C VAL A 259 -14.29 9.80 -2.86
N PHE A 260 -14.14 8.75 -2.05
CA PHE A 260 -13.50 7.51 -2.45
C PHE A 260 -14.36 6.29 -2.10
N GLY A 261 -14.51 5.38 -3.06
CA GLY A 261 -15.22 4.10 -2.93
C GLY A 261 -14.26 2.94 -2.65
N TYR A 262 -14.67 2.05 -1.76
CA TYR A 262 -13.91 0.87 -1.29
C TYR A 262 -14.89 -0.25 -0.88
N THR A 263 -14.38 -1.41 -0.44
CA THR A 263 -15.21 -2.58 -0.08
C THR A 263 -15.38 -2.73 1.44
N ASP A 264 -15.98 -3.83 1.89
CA ASP A 264 -16.12 -4.13 3.32
C ASP A 264 -14.72 -4.34 3.97
N PRO A 265 -14.31 -3.55 4.98
CA PRO A 265 -12.99 -3.63 5.62
C PRO A 265 -12.74 -4.93 6.39
N LYS A 266 -13.73 -5.83 6.47
CA LYS A 266 -13.55 -7.21 6.97
C LYS A 266 -13.13 -8.19 5.88
N ASN A 267 -13.41 -7.85 4.62
CA ASN A 267 -13.05 -8.65 3.44
C ASN A 267 -11.80 -8.14 2.76
N ASP A 268 -11.48 -6.84 2.93
CA ASP A 268 -10.25 -6.21 2.47
C ASP A 268 -9.51 -5.55 3.66
N LEU A 269 -8.34 -6.08 3.97
CA LEU A 269 -7.50 -5.73 5.11
C LEU A 269 -6.41 -4.70 4.77
N ASP A 270 -6.34 -4.18 3.54
CA ASP A 270 -5.40 -3.10 3.16
C ASP A 270 -6.09 -1.76 2.89
N VAL A 271 -6.61 -1.53 1.68
CA VAL A 271 -7.14 -0.25 1.22
C VAL A 271 -8.41 0.10 1.99
N SER A 272 -9.33 -0.86 2.12
CA SER A 272 -10.61 -0.65 2.79
C SER A 272 -10.45 -0.50 4.31
N GLU A 273 -9.56 -1.28 4.95
CA GLU A 273 -9.27 -1.15 6.37
C GLU A 273 -8.63 0.21 6.69
N GLN A 274 -7.62 0.63 5.91
CA GLN A 274 -7.01 1.96 6.04
C GLN A 274 -8.02 3.07 5.81
N MET A 275 -8.87 2.95 4.78
CA MET A 275 -9.91 3.92 4.50
C MET A 275 -10.96 3.97 5.62
N GLU A 276 -11.41 2.87 6.20
CA GLU A 276 -12.36 2.90 7.31
C GLU A 276 -11.72 3.47 8.60
N ARG A 277 -10.52 3.01 8.95
CA ARG A 277 -9.81 3.38 10.19
C ARG A 277 -9.31 4.83 10.17
N ALA A 278 -8.67 5.24 9.09
CA ALA A 278 -7.95 6.52 8.98
C ALA A 278 -8.60 7.51 8.02
N GLY A 279 -9.40 7.07 7.04
CA GLY A 279 -9.98 7.94 6.01
C GLY A 279 -8.97 8.40 4.94
N CYS A 280 -7.88 7.67 4.81
CA CYS A 280 -6.82 7.82 3.82
C CYS A 280 -6.15 6.46 3.57
N VAL A 281 -5.62 6.25 2.37
CA VAL A 281 -4.68 5.17 2.05
C VAL A 281 -3.25 5.72 2.15
N GLU A 282 -2.33 4.97 2.74
CA GLU A 282 -0.87 5.21 2.71
C GLU A 282 -0.43 6.67 2.93
N LEU A 283 -0.57 7.13 4.17
CA LEU A 283 -0.41 8.54 4.53
C LEU A 283 0.95 9.14 4.15
N GLY A 284 2.04 8.37 4.20
CA GLY A 284 3.35 8.84 3.75
C GLY A 284 3.43 9.07 2.25
N ILE A 285 2.85 8.16 1.46
CA ILE A 285 2.82 8.23 0.00
C ILE A 285 1.94 9.41 -0.45
N VAL A 286 0.82 9.66 0.23
CA VAL A 286 0.01 10.89 0.06
C VAL A 286 0.83 12.16 0.25
N ARG A 287 1.76 12.21 1.22
CA ARG A 287 2.62 13.38 1.44
C ARG A 287 3.61 13.60 0.30
N VAL A 288 4.14 12.54 -0.31
CA VAL A 288 4.99 12.64 -1.51
C VAL A 288 4.17 13.12 -2.70
N PHE A 289 2.97 12.56 -2.93
CA PHE A 289 2.05 13.05 -3.95
C PHE A 289 1.70 14.54 -3.74
N LYS A 290 1.38 14.96 -2.51
CA LYS A 290 1.09 16.36 -2.21
C LYS A 290 2.27 17.25 -2.59
N HIS A 291 3.46 16.92 -2.10
CA HIS A 291 4.69 17.66 -2.38
C HIS A 291 5.00 17.80 -3.87
N VAL A 292 4.88 16.72 -4.65
CA VAL A 292 5.19 16.73 -6.09
C VAL A 292 4.12 17.47 -6.92
N LEU A 293 2.84 17.38 -6.53
CA LEU A 293 1.73 17.85 -7.35
C LEU A 293 1.16 19.21 -6.96
N GLU A 294 1.35 19.69 -5.72
CA GLU A 294 0.65 20.88 -5.20
C GLU A 294 0.99 22.15 -5.99
N GLU A 295 2.26 22.48 -6.19
CA GLU A 295 2.66 23.67 -6.95
C GLU A 295 2.41 23.52 -8.46
N ARG A 296 2.71 22.35 -9.01
CA ARG A 296 2.72 22.10 -10.46
C ARG A 296 1.31 21.90 -11.04
N CYS A 297 0.44 21.18 -10.32
CA CYS A 297 -0.94 20.91 -10.73
C CYS A 297 -1.97 21.84 -10.06
N GLY A 298 -1.69 22.38 -8.87
CA GLY A 298 -2.65 23.19 -8.10
C GLY A 298 -3.23 24.38 -8.87
N ARG A 299 -2.41 25.04 -9.71
CA ARG A 299 -2.83 26.14 -10.59
C ARG A 299 -3.91 25.77 -11.63
N PHE A 300 -4.11 24.48 -11.90
CA PHE A 300 -5.11 23.96 -12.85
C PHE A 300 -6.39 23.45 -12.18
N ARG A 301 -6.49 23.46 -10.85
CA ARG A 301 -7.72 23.05 -10.14
C ARG A 301 -8.89 23.99 -10.52
N PRO A 302 -10.10 23.44 -10.78
CA PRO A 302 -11.32 24.21 -10.86
C PRO A 302 -11.59 24.96 -9.55
N ASN A 303 -12.03 26.21 -9.66
CA ASN A 303 -12.62 26.92 -8.53
C ASN A 303 -14.03 26.39 -8.24
N ALA A 304 -14.60 26.80 -7.10
CA ALA A 304 -15.96 26.44 -6.69
C ALA A 304 -17.06 26.79 -7.72
N THR A 305 -16.77 27.69 -8.66
CA THR A 305 -17.63 28.06 -9.80
C THR A 305 -17.53 27.13 -11.01
N GLY A 306 -16.72 26.07 -10.96
CA GLY A 306 -16.50 25.13 -12.06
C GLY A 306 -15.63 25.65 -13.21
N THR A 307 -15.26 26.93 -13.19
CA THR A 307 -14.20 27.48 -14.03
C THR A 307 -12.85 27.04 -13.48
N ALA A 308 -11.97 26.48 -14.32
CA ALA A 308 -10.54 26.44 -14.03
C ALA A 308 -10.07 27.83 -13.60
N ASN A 309 -9.13 27.93 -12.65
CA ASN A 309 -8.46 29.19 -12.38
C ASN A 309 -7.97 29.79 -13.70
N ALA A 310 -8.36 31.03 -13.98
CA ALA A 310 -8.04 31.68 -15.25
C ALA A 310 -6.52 31.72 -15.40
N ALA A 311 -5.98 30.89 -16.30
CA ALA A 311 -4.55 30.81 -16.54
C ALA A 311 -4.07 32.17 -17.08
N GLY A 312 -3.30 32.91 -16.27
CA GLY A 312 -2.65 34.14 -16.73
C GLY A 312 -2.69 35.36 -15.79
N ALA A 313 -3.34 35.31 -14.62
CA ALA A 313 -3.13 36.34 -13.61
C ALA A 313 -1.75 36.13 -12.95
N ALA A 314 -0.72 36.77 -13.51
CA ALA A 314 0.64 36.69 -13.00
C ALA A 314 0.72 37.26 -11.57
N PRO A 315 1.33 36.56 -10.61
CA PRO A 315 1.87 37.22 -9.42
C PRO A 315 3.07 38.09 -9.84
N ASP A 316 3.28 39.19 -9.11
CA ASP A 316 4.30 40.19 -9.43
C ASP A 316 5.72 39.60 -9.60
N ALA A 317 6.51 40.27 -10.45
CA ALA A 317 7.81 39.80 -10.91
C ALA A 317 8.78 39.49 -9.76
N GLY A 318 9.25 38.23 -9.65
CA GLY A 318 10.15 37.86 -8.56
C GLY A 318 10.91 36.54 -8.64
N GLN A 319 10.49 35.52 -9.42
CA GLN A 319 11.20 34.24 -9.50
C GLN A 319 11.10 33.58 -10.89
N GLN A 320 12.26 33.28 -11.49
CA GLN A 320 12.38 32.62 -12.80
C GLN A 320 12.35 31.10 -12.66
N HIS A 321 11.21 30.46 -12.94
CA HIS A 321 11.07 29.11 -13.54
C HIS A 321 9.57 28.77 -13.71
N GLN A 322 8.82 29.57 -14.49
CA GLN A 322 7.44 29.22 -14.84
C GLN A 322 7.39 28.38 -16.13
N PRO A 323 6.75 27.19 -16.13
CA PRO A 323 6.40 26.50 -17.36
C PRO A 323 5.35 27.32 -18.14
N PRO A 324 5.39 27.32 -19.48
CA PRO A 324 4.53 28.14 -20.34
C PRO A 324 3.02 27.88 -20.13
N PRO A 325 2.14 28.76 -20.65
CA PRO A 325 0.71 28.45 -20.75
C PRO A 325 0.54 27.18 -21.59
N GLY A 326 0.06 26.11 -20.95
CA GLY A 326 0.07 24.77 -21.52
C GLY A 326 -0.81 23.81 -20.72
N LEU A 327 -0.83 22.55 -21.17
CA LEU A 327 -1.61 21.48 -20.54
C LEU A 327 -1.17 21.27 -19.07
N PRO A 328 -2.06 20.79 -18.19
CA PRO A 328 -1.65 20.41 -16.84
C PRO A 328 -0.62 19.29 -16.88
N PRO A 329 0.26 19.19 -15.86
CA PRO A 329 1.25 18.13 -15.78
C PRO A 329 0.59 16.75 -15.79
N LEU A 330 1.29 15.79 -16.41
CA LEU A 330 0.83 14.42 -16.54
C LEU A 330 1.33 13.55 -15.38
N VAL A 331 0.40 12.82 -14.76
CA VAL A 331 0.67 11.70 -13.85
C VAL A 331 0.31 10.40 -14.56
N VAL A 332 1.18 9.39 -14.46
CA VAL A 332 0.90 8.03 -14.93
C VAL A 332 0.88 7.12 -13.70
N ASP A 333 -0.25 6.48 -13.43
CA ASP A 333 -0.50 5.62 -12.28
C ASP A 333 -0.64 4.17 -12.75
N VAL A 334 0.47 3.41 -12.71
CA VAL A 334 0.51 2.00 -13.09
C VAL A 334 0.23 1.14 -11.86
N GLY A 335 -0.84 0.34 -11.92
CA GLY A 335 -1.41 -0.32 -10.75
C GLY A 335 -2.26 0.66 -9.95
N ALA A 336 -3.23 1.30 -10.60
CA ALA A 336 -4.09 2.30 -9.96
C ALA A 336 -5.02 1.68 -8.88
N ASN A 337 -5.24 0.36 -8.91
CA ASN A 337 -6.06 -0.40 -7.98
C ASN A 337 -7.46 0.24 -7.86
N PHE A 338 -8.02 0.43 -6.65
CA PHE A 338 -9.31 1.10 -6.45
C PHE A 338 -9.32 2.58 -6.91
N GLY A 339 -8.17 3.13 -7.31
CA GLY A 339 -8.05 4.45 -7.93
C GLY A 339 -7.73 5.60 -6.97
N PHE A 340 -7.22 5.32 -5.76
CA PHE A 340 -7.02 6.34 -4.74
C PHE A 340 -6.05 7.44 -5.19
N PHE A 341 -4.86 7.05 -5.65
CA PHE A 341 -3.83 7.98 -6.13
C PHE A 341 -4.19 8.63 -7.45
N THR A 342 -4.85 7.89 -8.36
CA THR A 342 -5.45 8.43 -9.59
C THR A 342 -6.46 9.54 -9.30
N ALA A 343 -7.44 9.29 -8.42
CA ALA A 343 -8.45 10.29 -8.04
C ALA A 343 -7.82 11.48 -7.31
N TYR A 344 -6.84 11.23 -6.43
CA TYR A 344 -6.10 12.29 -5.76
C TYR A 344 -5.34 13.18 -6.76
N ALA A 345 -4.55 12.60 -7.67
CA ALA A 345 -3.80 13.36 -8.68
C ALA A 345 -4.71 14.19 -9.61
N ALA A 346 -5.86 13.63 -10.00
CA ALA A 346 -6.85 14.36 -10.80
C ALA A 346 -7.45 15.54 -10.01
N VAL A 347 -7.86 15.32 -8.75
CA VAL A 347 -8.36 16.39 -7.85
C VAL A 347 -7.26 17.40 -7.47
N MET A 348 -5.99 17.01 -7.51
CA MET A 348 -4.85 17.92 -7.37
C MET A 348 -4.67 18.84 -8.59
N GLY A 349 -5.38 18.60 -9.70
CA GLY A 349 -5.39 19.41 -10.93
C GLY A 349 -4.56 18.82 -12.08
N CYS A 350 -4.01 17.62 -11.92
CA CYS A 350 -3.16 17.00 -12.94
C CYS A 350 -4.00 16.33 -14.05
N ARG A 351 -3.40 16.13 -15.23
CA ARG A 351 -3.86 15.08 -16.15
C ARG A 351 -3.40 13.73 -15.59
N VAL A 352 -4.22 12.69 -15.74
CA VAL A 352 -3.88 11.35 -15.24
C VAL A 352 -4.15 10.29 -16.31
N VAL A 353 -3.18 9.39 -16.47
CA VAL A 353 -3.35 8.09 -17.12
C VAL A 353 -3.31 7.03 -16.01
N ALA A 354 -4.39 6.28 -15.87
CA ALA A 354 -4.54 5.24 -14.85
C ALA A 354 -4.57 3.87 -15.52
N VAL A 355 -3.69 2.96 -15.09
CA VAL A 355 -3.60 1.59 -15.62
C VAL A 355 -4.04 0.63 -14.54
N GLU A 356 -5.18 -0.03 -14.76
CA GLU A 356 -5.75 -1.01 -13.85
C GLU A 356 -6.48 -2.08 -14.65
N PRO A 357 -6.01 -3.34 -14.68
CA PRO A 357 -6.63 -4.39 -15.48
C PRO A 357 -7.72 -5.19 -14.75
N VAL A 358 -7.85 -5.07 -13.41
CA VAL A 358 -8.80 -5.86 -12.62
C VAL A 358 -10.20 -5.23 -12.69
N PRO A 359 -11.22 -5.91 -13.27
CA PRO A 359 -12.54 -5.31 -13.48
C PRO A 359 -13.26 -4.88 -12.19
N ARG A 360 -12.96 -5.48 -11.03
CA ARG A 360 -13.50 -5.02 -9.74
C ARG A 360 -12.90 -3.69 -9.30
N PHE A 361 -11.59 -3.51 -9.49
CA PHE A 361 -10.84 -2.36 -8.99
C PHE A 361 -11.12 -1.14 -9.88
N LEU A 362 -11.10 -1.39 -11.19
CA LEU A 362 -11.64 -0.50 -12.21
C LEU A 362 -13.08 -0.02 -11.87
N ALA A 363 -13.97 -0.86 -11.33
CA ALA A 363 -15.33 -0.42 -10.96
C ALA A 363 -15.33 0.60 -9.79
N PHE A 364 -14.49 0.39 -8.76
CA PHE A 364 -14.27 1.37 -7.69
C PHE A 364 -13.64 2.66 -8.21
N LEU A 365 -12.66 2.57 -9.12
CA LEU A 365 -12.02 3.71 -9.77
C LEU A 365 -13.04 4.55 -10.56
N HIS A 366 -13.82 3.91 -11.44
CA HIS A 366 -14.82 4.60 -12.27
C HIS A 366 -15.91 5.25 -11.44
N TRP A 367 -16.38 4.60 -10.36
CA TRP A 367 -17.32 5.20 -9.43
C TRP A 367 -16.70 6.39 -8.69
N SER A 368 -15.47 6.24 -8.17
CA SER A 368 -14.78 7.30 -7.43
C SER A 368 -14.47 8.53 -8.30
N LEU A 369 -14.10 8.35 -9.57
CA LEU A 369 -13.92 9.47 -10.50
C LEU A 369 -15.24 10.22 -10.74
N ALA A 370 -16.32 9.48 -11.05
CA ALA A 370 -17.65 10.06 -11.25
C ALA A 370 -18.18 10.78 -9.99
N ALA A 371 -17.94 10.20 -8.80
CA ALA A 371 -18.30 10.78 -7.51
C ALA A 371 -17.63 12.16 -7.26
N ASN A 372 -16.49 12.44 -7.91
CA ASN A 372 -15.80 13.73 -7.83
C ASN A 372 -16.03 14.63 -9.05
N GLY A 373 -16.97 14.28 -9.93
CA GLY A 373 -17.25 15.03 -11.17
C GLY A 373 -16.17 14.87 -12.25
N ILE A 374 -15.30 13.87 -12.14
CA ILE A 374 -14.23 13.57 -13.09
C ILE A 374 -14.73 12.53 -14.10
N ARG A 375 -14.51 12.77 -15.39
CA ARG A 375 -14.81 11.80 -16.45
C ARG A 375 -13.67 10.81 -16.60
N ALA A 376 -13.98 9.51 -16.57
CA ALA A 376 -13.11 8.50 -17.15
C ALA A 376 -13.30 8.48 -18.68
N VAL A 377 -12.24 8.21 -19.43
CA VAL A 377 -12.28 7.86 -20.86
C VAL A 377 -11.32 6.71 -21.13
N ALA A 378 -11.64 5.80 -22.05
CA ALA A 378 -10.67 4.78 -22.45
C ALA A 378 -9.45 5.43 -23.12
N ALA A 379 -8.23 4.98 -22.79
CA ALA A 379 -7.00 5.55 -23.35
C ALA A 379 -6.95 5.47 -24.89
N ASP A 380 -7.45 4.36 -25.46
CA ASP A 380 -7.58 4.18 -26.92
C ASP A 380 -8.47 5.26 -27.58
N ALA A 381 -9.38 5.89 -26.81
CA ALA A 381 -10.20 7.03 -27.25
C ALA A 381 -9.57 8.40 -26.92
N ALA A 382 -8.59 8.47 -26.00
CA ALA A 382 -7.91 9.69 -25.60
C ALA A 382 -6.82 10.14 -26.59
N GLY A 383 -6.25 9.21 -27.37
CA GLY A 383 -5.38 9.53 -28.51
C GLY A 383 -6.10 10.26 -29.65
N GLY A 384 -7.43 10.26 -29.64
CA GLY A 384 -8.29 11.00 -30.58
C GLY A 384 -8.44 12.47 -30.20
N SER A 385 -7.50 13.31 -30.63
CA SER A 385 -7.58 14.78 -30.59
C SER A 385 -7.61 15.43 -29.20
N ALA A 386 -6.41 15.61 -28.63
CA ALA A 386 -6.08 16.81 -27.83
C ALA A 386 -5.85 18.06 -28.71
N GLY A 387 -6.24 18.03 -30.00
CA GLY A 387 -6.32 19.20 -30.87
C GLY A 387 -7.40 20.15 -30.37
N GLY A 388 -7.04 21.42 -30.18
CA GLY A 388 -7.86 22.37 -29.44
C GLY A 388 -9.27 22.55 -30.02
N GLY A 389 -10.29 22.26 -29.20
CA GLY A 389 -11.67 22.70 -29.39
C GLY A 389 -11.85 24.21 -29.20
N GLY A 390 -10.96 25.01 -29.78
CA GLY A 390 -11.15 26.45 -29.94
C GLY A 390 -12.23 26.66 -30.99
N GLY A 391 -13.48 26.76 -30.55
CA GLY A 391 -14.63 26.99 -31.41
C GLY A 391 -14.51 28.32 -32.14
N THR A 392 -13.94 28.30 -33.34
CA THR A 392 -13.96 29.42 -34.27
C THR A 392 -15.40 29.66 -34.72
N SER A 393 -16.11 30.51 -33.97
CA SER A 393 -17.42 31.02 -34.38
C SER A 393 -17.27 31.61 -35.78
N ALA A 394 -18.06 31.10 -36.73
CA ALA A 394 -18.02 31.56 -38.11
C ALA A 394 -18.26 33.08 -38.17
N GLY A 395 -17.48 33.77 -39.00
CA GLY A 395 -17.59 35.21 -39.21
C GLY A 395 -18.91 35.60 -39.88
N GLY A 396 -19.98 35.68 -39.10
CA GLY A 396 -21.23 36.33 -39.47
C GLY A 396 -21.00 37.83 -39.62
N LYS A 397 -21.33 38.38 -40.79
CA LYS A 397 -21.15 39.80 -41.11
C LYS A 397 -21.89 40.69 -40.10
N GLY A 398 -21.28 41.81 -39.75
CA GLY A 398 -21.84 42.75 -38.77
C GLY A 398 -23.18 43.35 -39.21
N GLY A 399 -24.09 43.46 -38.24
CA GLY A 399 -25.27 44.31 -38.27
C GLY A 399 -25.24 45.22 -37.04
N ALA A 400 -25.49 46.51 -37.22
CA ALA A 400 -25.46 47.49 -36.13
C ALA A 400 -26.62 47.28 -35.14
N GLY A 401 -26.42 47.67 -33.88
CA GLY A 401 -27.34 47.37 -32.79
C GLY A 401 -28.47 48.37 -32.58
N ALA A 402 -29.36 48.03 -31.64
CA ALA A 402 -30.22 48.94 -30.90
C ALA A 402 -30.47 48.33 -29.51
N GLY A 403 -30.60 49.16 -28.47
CA GLY A 403 -30.68 48.70 -27.08
C GLY A 403 -32.07 48.24 -26.63
N GLY A 404 -32.11 47.61 -25.46
CA GLY A 404 -33.35 47.27 -24.74
C GLY A 404 -33.01 46.83 -23.33
N GLY A 405 -33.33 47.65 -22.33
CA GLY A 405 -33.15 47.30 -20.92
C GLY A 405 -34.26 46.35 -20.43
N GLY A 406 -33.94 45.47 -19.49
CA GLY A 406 -34.90 44.51 -18.95
C GLY A 406 -34.34 43.78 -17.73
N ALA A 407 -34.46 44.38 -16.55
CA ALA A 407 -34.12 43.73 -15.29
C ALA A 407 -35.35 43.00 -14.72
N THR A 408 -35.38 41.67 -14.81
CA THR A 408 -36.30 40.80 -14.05
C THR A 408 -35.73 39.40 -13.89
N GLY A 409 -35.93 38.79 -12.72
CA GLY A 409 -35.85 37.34 -12.55
C GLY A 409 -34.66 36.84 -11.73
N GLY A 410 -34.84 36.72 -10.42
CA GLY A 410 -34.02 35.79 -9.63
C GLY A 410 -34.46 34.35 -9.88
N GLY A 411 -33.53 33.40 -9.87
CA GLY A 411 -33.86 31.99 -10.05
C GLY A 411 -32.66 31.07 -9.90
N GLY A 412 -32.75 30.12 -8.95
CA GLY A 412 -31.97 28.89 -8.95
C GLY A 412 -30.45 29.03 -8.82
N GLY A 413 -29.96 29.21 -7.58
CA GLY A 413 -28.58 28.87 -7.22
C GLY A 413 -28.33 27.36 -7.26
N GLY A 414 -28.43 26.75 -8.45
CA GLY A 414 -28.06 25.37 -8.68
C GLY A 414 -26.55 25.23 -8.57
N GLY A 415 -26.07 24.81 -7.40
CA GLY A 415 -24.66 24.55 -7.13
C GLY A 415 -24.15 23.37 -7.96
N GLY A 416 -23.85 23.61 -9.24
CA GLY A 416 -23.24 22.64 -10.11
C GLY A 416 -21.89 22.20 -9.55
N GLN A 417 -21.68 20.89 -9.45
CA GLN A 417 -20.36 20.33 -9.13
C GLN A 417 -19.30 20.93 -10.08
N PRO A 418 -18.11 21.30 -9.58
CA PRO A 418 -17.04 21.78 -10.43
C PRO A 418 -16.68 20.68 -11.45
N ARG A 419 -16.98 20.93 -12.72
CA ARG A 419 -16.67 19.98 -13.80
C ARG A 419 -15.18 20.03 -14.09
N TRP A 420 -14.50 18.89 -13.91
CA TRP A 420 -13.08 18.81 -14.23
C TRP A 420 -12.89 18.92 -15.75
N PRO A 421 -12.08 19.88 -16.23
CA PRO A 421 -11.88 20.08 -17.67
C PRO A 421 -11.18 18.90 -18.33
N TRP A 422 -10.33 18.19 -17.58
CA TRP A 422 -9.51 17.08 -18.07
C TRP A 422 -10.10 15.74 -17.61
N PRO A 423 -10.38 14.80 -18.54
CA PRO A 423 -10.74 13.44 -18.17
C PRO A 423 -9.50 12.67 -17.70
N VAL A 424 -9.71 11.61 -16.94
CA VAL A 424 -8.70 10.58 -16.65
C VAL A 424 -8.74 9.55 -17.77
N SER A 425 -7.59 9.27 -18.37
CA SER A 425 -7.44 8.21 -19.37
C SER A 425 -7.25 6.88 -18.65
N VAL A 426 -8.20 5.97 -18.76
CA VAL A 426 -8.16 4.65 -18.12
C VAL A 426 -7.72 3.60 -19.14
N VAL A 427 -6.75 2.77 -18.73
CA VAL A 427 -6.25 1.61 -19.46
C VAL A 427 -6.67 0.36 -18.70
N ASP A 428 -7.55 -0.45 -19.31
CA ASP A 428 -8.08 -1.71 -18.78
C ASP A 428 -7.22 -2.94 -19.15
N LYS A 429 -5.96 -2.69 -19.49
CA LYS A 429 -4.96 -3.66 -19.97
C LYS A 429 -3.81 -3.71 -18.96
N VAL A 430 -3.24 -4.90 -18.74
CA VAL A 430 -2.08 -5.05 -17.84
C VAL A 430 -0.80 -4.64 -18.57
N VAL A 431 0.11 -3.98 -17.87
CA VAL A 431 1.43 -3.67 -18.42
C VAL A 431 2.28 -4.94 -18.49
N ALA A 432 2.80 -5.26 -19.67
CA ALA A 432 3.60 -6.46 -19.93
C ALA A 432 4.72 -6.18 -20.95
N LYS A 433 5.54 -7.21 -21.21
CA LYS A 433 6.65 -7.18 -22.19
C LYS A 433 6.18 -6.85 -23.62
N GLU A 434 4.96 -7.25 -23.97
CA GLU A 434 4.38 -7.13 -25.32
C GLU A 434 2.91 -6.69 -25.26
N SER A 435 2.45 -6.02 -26.33
CA SER A 435 1.07 -5.55 -26.49
C SER A 435 0.21 -6.50 -27.31
N GLY A 436 -1.09 -6.53 -27.03
CA GLY A 436 -2.07 -7.31 -27.80
C GLY A 436 -2.12 -8.80 -27.48
N GLY A 437 -1.29 -9.27 -26.54
CA GLY A 437 -1.38 -10.59 -25.94
C GLY A 437 -2.44 -10.67 -24.83
N VAL A 438 -2.55 -11.84 -24.22
CA VAL A 438 -3.42 -12.09 -23.05
C VAL A 438 -2.59 -12.75 -21.95
N ALA A 439 -2.59 -12.14 -20.77
CA ALA A 439 -1.93 -12.67 -19.58
C ALA A 439 -2.95 -13.25 -18.59
N THR A 440 -2.43 -13.97 -17.58
CA THR A 440 -3.21 -14.42 -16.42
C THR A 440 -2.73 -13.65 -15.20
N MET A 441 -3.66 -13.03 -14.46
CA MET A 441 -3.38 -12.39 -13.18
C MET A 441 -4.02 -13.19 -12.05
N THR A 442 -3.33 -13.22 -10.91
CA THR A 442 -3.87 -13.69 -9.63
C THR A 442 -4.45 -12.49 -8.90
N VAL A 443 -5.73 -12.56 -8.53
CA VAL A 443 -6.48 -11.45 -7.94
C VAL A 443 -7.16 -11.90 -6.65
N PRO A 444 -7.04 -11.14 -5.55
CA PRO A 444 -7.78 -11.40 -4.32
C PRO A 444 -9.30 -11.21 -4.48
N ARG A 445 -10.07 -12.04 -3.77
CA ARG A 445 -11.50 -11.88 -3.47
C ARG A 445 -11.75 -11.60 -1.99
N LYS A 446 -10.76 -11.85 -1.14
CA LYS A 446 -10.77 -11.64 0.30
C LYS A 446 -9.33 -11.59 0.81
N GLY A 447 -9.07 -10.89 1.90
CA GLY A 447 -7.75 -10.75 2.50
C GLY A 447 -7.15 -9.39 2.14
N VAL A 448 -6.00 -9.38 1.50
CA VAL A 448 -5.26 -8.17 1.09
C VAL A 448 -5.60 -7.94 -0.40
N TRP A 449 -6.48 -6.98 -0.73
CA TRP A 449 -6.94 -6.75 -2.12
C TRP A 449 -5.94 -5.93 -2.95
N GLY A 450 -5.10 -5.11 -2.31
CA GLY A 450 -3.97 -4.42 -2.91
C GLY A 450 -3.12 -5.35 -3.79
N THR A 451 -2.91 -6.58 -3.31
CA THR A 451 -2.00 -7.55 -3.93
C THR A 451 -2.55 -8.25 -5.18
N ALA A 452 -3.16 -7.55 -6.13
CA ALA A 452 -3.42 -8.14 -7.45
C ALA A 452 -2.14 -8.13 -8.29
N SER A 453 -1.69 -9.31 -8.73
CA SER A 453 -0.39 -9.45 -9.41
C SER A 453 -0.45 -10.38 -10.62
N MET A 454 0.49 -10.16 -11.53
CA MET A 454 0.85 -11.11 -12.60
C MET A 454 1.59 -12.35 -12.05
N ALA A 455 2.12 -12.27 -10.82
CA ALA A 455 2.74 -13.38 -10.13
C ALA A 455 1.73 -14.49 -9.80
N THR A 456 2.22 -15.74 -9.69
CA THR A 456 1.49 -16.78 -8.97
C THR A 456 1.66 -16.54 -7.48
N GLN A 457 0.60 -16.09 -6.80
CA GLN A 457 0.62 -15.88 -5.36
C GLN A 457 0.32 -17.18 -4.61
N MET A 458 0.93 -17.33 -3.43
CA MET A 458 0.53 -18.40 -2.51
C MET A 458 -0.78 -18.01 -1.83
N GLU A 459 -1.74 -18.94 -1.83
CA GLU A 459 -2.94 -18.81 -1.00
C GLU A 459 -2.54 -18.78 0.48
N ARG A 460 -2.98 -17.75 1.20
CA ARG A 460 -2.88 -17.66 2.65
C ARG A 460 -4.22 -18.06 3.28
N PRO A 461 -4.28 -18.61 4.51
CA PRO A 461 -5.55 -18.98 5.14
C PRO A 461 -6.58 -17.85 5.22
N GLU A 462 -6.12 -16.60 5.31
CA GLU A 462 -6.90 -15.37 5.33
C GLU A 462 -7.27 -14.80 3.95
N GLN A 463 -6.72 -15.35 2.86
CA GLN A 463 -6.76 -14.77 1.52
C GLN A 463 -7.38 -15.74 0.50
N GLU A 464 -8.51 -15.34 -0.10
CA GLU A 464 -9.15 -16.11 -1.17
C GLU A 464 -8.71 -15.55 -2.51
N LEU A 465 -8.08 -16.36 -3.36
CA LEU A 465 -7.56 -15.95 -4.67
C LEU A 465 -8.43 -16.45 -5.82
N GLU A 466 -8.33 -15.77 -6.96
CA GLU A 466 -8.80 -16.28 -8.25
C GLU A 466 -7.85 -15.90 -9.38
N LYS A 467 -7.99 -16.57 -10.53
CA LYS A 467 -7.23 -16.24 -11.73
C LYS A 467 -8.13 -15.62 -12.79
N ILE A 468 -7.77 -14.43 -13.26
CA ILE A 468 -8.45 -13.74 -14.36
C ILE A 468 -7.55 -13.68 -15.60
N ARG A 469 -8.16 -13.52 -16.78
CA ARG A 469 -7.45 -13.27 -18.04
C ARG A 469 -7.61 -11.80 -18.42
N VAL A 470 -6.49 -11.15 -18.73
CA VAL A 470 -6.41 -9.71 -19.01
C VAL A 470 -5.62 -9.47 -20.29
N ASN A 471 -6.01 -8.45 -21.07
CA ASN A 471 -5.27 -8.06 -22.26
C ASN A 471 -3.97 -7.35 -21.87
N THR A 472 -2.91 -7.54 -22.64
CA THR A 472 -1.60 -6.93 -22.37
C THR A 472 -1.34 -5.68 -23.21
N THR A 473 -0.56 -4.76 -22.65
CA THR A 473 -0.03 -3.58 -23.33
C THR A 473 1.36 -3.24 -22.80
N ARG A 474 2.19 -2.55 -23.58
CA ARG A 474 3.44 -1.94 -23.10
C ARG A 474 3.18 -0.57 -22.48
N LEU A 475 4.02 -0.16 -21.53
CA LEU A 475 3.99 1.21 -21.02
C LEU A 475 4.32 2.23 -22.12
N ASP A 476 5.32 1.95 -22.97
CA ASP A 476 5.65 2.81 -24.12
C ASP A 476 4.45 3.05 -25.03
N ASP A 477 3.64 2.02 -25.31
CA ASP A 477 2.48 2.13 -26.21
C ASP A 477 1.38 3.02 -25.60
N ILE A 478 1.13 2.91 -24.29
CA ILE A 478 0.18 3.75 -23.54
C ILE A 478 0.54 5.24 -23.66
N VAL A 479 1.82 5.58 -23.51
CA VAL A 479 2.30 6.97 -23.50
C VAL A 479 2.82 7.46 -24.85
N SER A 480 2.80 6.62 -25.89
CA SER A 480 3.38 6.91 -27.21
C SER A 480 2.84 8.18 -27.87
N ALA A 481 1.56 8.48 -27.65
CA ALA A 481 0.87 9.67 -28.14
C ALA A 481 1.06 10.92 -27.23
N MET A 482 1.91 10.84 -26.20
CA MET A 482 2.11 11.88 -25.19
C MET A 482 3.57 12.32 -25.20
N GLU A 483 3.84 13.50 -25.77
CA GLU A 483 5.18 14.09 -25.91
C GLU A 483 5.61 14.93 -24.69
N GLU A 484 4.66 15.25 -23.80
CA GLU A 484 4.88 16.09 -22.61
C GLU A 484 5.78 15.45 -21.52
N GLU A 485 6.14 16.25 -20.52
CA GLU A 485 6.77 15.76 -19.29
C GLU A 485 5.76 14.97 -18.44
N VAL A 486 6.13 13.75 -18.07
CA VAL A 486 5.46 12.98 -17.00
C VAL A 486 6.02 13.49 -15.66
N LEU A 487 5.23 14.29 -14.96
CA LEU A 487 5.61 14.87 -13.67
C LEU A 487 5.84 13.77 -12.62
N LEU A 488 5.00 12.74 -12.62
CA LEU A 488 5.08 11.60 -11.72
C LEU A 488 4.63 10.32 -12.42
N LEU A 489 5.50 9.32 -12.44
CA LEU A 489 5.18 7.93 -12.78
C LEU A 489 5.08 7.13 -11.46
N LYS A 490 3.87 6.75 -11.05
CA LYS A 490 3.67 5.74 -10.00
C LYS A 490 3.73 4.35 -10.64
N VAL A 491 4.47 3.42 -10.02
CA VAL A 491 4.48 2.00 -10.40
C VAL A 491 4.34 1.13 -9.15
N ASP A 492 3.22 0.43 -9.06
CA ASP A 492 2.85 -0.37 -7.90
C ASP A 492 2.15 -1.64 -8.40
N VAL A 493 2.94 -2.66 -8.71
CA VAL A 493 2.47 -3.86 -9.45
C VAL A 493 2.96 -5.15 -8.81
N GLU A 494 3.19 -5.13 -7.50
CA GLU A 494 3.37 -6.31 -6.66
C GLU A 494 4.51 -7.22 -7.18
N GLY A 495 5.69 -6.63 -7.42
CA GLY A 495 6.92 -7.31 -7.83
C GLY A 495 7.15 -7.39 -9.34
N PHE A 496 6.20 -6.94 -10.17
CA PHE A 496 6.33 -6.92 -11.63
C PHE A 496 6.93 -5.62 -12.18
N GLU A 497 7.46 -4.74 -11.33
CA GLU A 497 8.02 -3.45 -11.72
C GLU A 497 9.10 -3.57 -12.80
N PRO A 498 10.03 -4.55 -12.77
CA PRO A 498 11.03 -4.71 -13.84
C PRO A 498 10.41 -4.90 -15.23
N VAL A 499 9.23 -5.52 -15.33
CA VAL A 499 8.49 -5.65 -16.59
C VAL A 499 7.90 -4.31 -17.02
N VAL A 500 7.36 -3.53 -16.09
CA VAL A 500 6.84 -2.18 -16.37
C VAL A 500 7.93 -1.29 -16.95
N PHE A 501 9.07 -1.15 -16.27
CA PHE A 501 10.17 -0.32 -16.75
C PHE A 501 10.81 -0.83 -18.04
N LYS A 502 10.89 -2.16 -18.24
CA LYS A 502 11.34 -2.74 -19.51
C LYS A 502 10.37 -2.48 -20.67
N SER A 503 9.07 -2.49 -20.41
CA SER A 503 8.05 -2.17 -21.42
C SER A 503 7.93 -0.68 -21.74
N GLY A 504 8.50 0.17 -20.87
CA GLY A 504 8.57 1.63 -20.95
C GLY A 504 9.98 2.16 -21.19
N GLU A 505 10.86 1.36 -21.82
CA GLU A 505 12.27 1.71 -21.99
C GLU A 505 12.43 2.99 -22.83
N ALA A 506 11.59 3.20 -23.85
CA ALA A 506 11.65 4.42 -24.67
C ALA A 506 11.19 5.66 -23.88
N LEU A 507 10.14 5.54 -23.06
CA LEU A 507 9.73 6.60 -22.12
C LEU A 507 10.88 6.97 -21.18
N MET A 508 11.52 5.99 -20.53
CA MET A 508 12.61 6.25 -19.59
C MET A 508 13.86 6.82 -20.28
N ALA A 509 14.22 6.29 -21.45
CA ALA A 509 15.35 6.78 -22.25
C ALA A 509 15.12 8.21 -22.80
N SER A 510 13.87 8.59 -23.09
CA SER A 510 13.54 9.97 -23.46
C SER A 510 13.81 10.98 -22.33
N GLY A 511 13.92 10.50 -21.09
CA GLY A 511 14.16 11.33 -19.90
C GLY A 511 12.98 12.22 -19.48
N ARG A 512 11.82 12.13 -20.14
CA ARG A 512 10.66 13.00 -19.88
C ARG A 512 9.91 12.71 -18.58
N VAL A 513 10.37 11.74 -17.79
CA VAL A 513 9.82 11.43 -16.47
C VAL A 513 10.61 12.20 -15.41
N ALA A 514 9.95 13.07 -14.65
CA ALA A 514 10.60 13.92 -13.65
C ALA A 514 10.74 13.22 -12.29
N ASN A 515 9.71 12.48 -11.88
CA ASN A 515 9.67 11.68 -10.66
C ASN A 515 9.16 10.28 -10.98
N VAL A 516 9.75 9.27 -10.33
CA VAL A 516 9.19 7.91 -10.25
C VAL A 516 8.95 7.60 -8.78
N LEU A 517 7.78 7.09 -8.45
CA LEU A 517 7.45 6.58 -7.13
C LEU A 517 7.02 5.12 -7.30
N LEU A 518 7.80 4.19 -6.76
CA LEU A 518 7.51 2.77 -6.92
C LEU A 518 7.50 2.00 -5.60
N GLU A 519 6.67 0.97 -5.57
CA GLU A 519 6.91 -0.14 -4.66
C GLU A 519 8.11 -0.96 -5.20
N TYR A 520 9.14 -1.12 -4.40
CA TYR A 520 10.32 -1.92 -4.74
C TYR A 520 10.24 -3.25 -4.00
N SER A 521 9.89 -4.30 -4.74
CA SER A 521 9.45 -5.59 -4.19
C SER A 521 10.34 -6.78 -4.57
N PRO A 522 11.66 -6.75 -4.25
CA PRO A 522 12.58 -7.84 -4.57
C PRO A 522 12.24 -9.16 -3.87
N GLY A 523 11.56 -9.10 -2.72
CA GLY A 523 11.06 -10.27 -2.02
C GLY A 523 10.10 -11.13 -2.86
N MET A 524 9.44 -10.56 -3.87
CA MET A 524 8.50 -11.30 -4.72
C MET A 524 9.20 -12.33 -5.63
N PRO A 525 10.12 -11.96 -6.55
CA PRO A 525 10.82 -12.95 -7.37
C PRO A 525 11.74 -13.86 -6.54
N GLU A 526 12.36 -13.37 -5.46
CA GLU A 526 13.09 -14.20 -4.49
C GLU A 526 12.19 -15.34 -3.95
N THR A 527 10.94 -15.03 -3.63
CA THR A 527 9.95 -16.00 -3.13
C THR A 527 9.48 -16.95 -4.23
N LEU A 528 9.21 -16.46 -5.45
CA LEU A 528 8.79 -17.31 -6.57
C LEU A 528 9.84 -18.35 -6.93
N GLU A 529 11.12 -17.98 -6.99
CA GLU A 529 12.22 -18.92 -7.29
C GLU A 529 12.34 -20.04 -6.25
N HIS A 530 12.09 -19.71 -4.97
CA HIS A 530 12.13 -20.69 -3.90
C HIS A 530 11.00 -21.72 -3.99
N PHE A 531 9.77 -21.28 -4.33
CA PHE A 531 8.59 -22.15 -4.39
C PHE A 531 8.36 -22.82 -5.75
N LEU A 532 8.89 -22.25 -6.84
CA LEU A 532 8.77 -22.77 -8.22
C LEU A 532 10.15 -23.04 -8.85
N PRO A 533 11.04 -23.82 -8.19
CA PRO A 533 12.41 -24.00 -8.65
C PRO A 533 12.45 -24.65 -10.05
N GLY A 534 13.23 -24.05 -10.95
CA GLY A 534 13.40 -24.53 -12.33
C GLY A 534 12.25 -24.19 -13.28
N GLN A 535 11.22 -23.45 -12.86
CA GLN A 535 10.21 -22.91 -13.78
C GLN A 535 10.72 -21.64 -14.47
N ALA A 536 10.27 -21.40 -15.70
CA ALA A 536 10.51 -20.15 -16.41
C ALA A 536 9.61 -19.05 -15.81
N LEU A 537 10.22 -18.13 -15.06
CA LEU A 537 9.53 -17.00 -14.44
C LEU A 537 9.64 -15.74 -15.32
N ASP A 538 8.63 -14.88 -15.27
CA ASP A 538 8.63 -13.62 -16.02
C ASP A 538 9.55 -12.55 -15.44
N VAL A 539 9.84 -12.64 -14.13
CA VAL A 539 10.73 -11.80 -13.34
C VAL A 539 11.58 -12.71 -12.47
N VAL A 540 12.89 -12.47 -12.41
CA VAL A 540 13.84 -13.20 -11.56
C VAL A 540 14.49 -12.30 -10.52
N ALA A 541 15.13 -12.88 -9.51
CA ALA A 541 15.65 -12.17 -8.33
C ALA A 541 16.70 -11.09 -8.66
N GLU A 542 17.44 -11.18 -9.77
CA GLU A 542 18.32 -10.08 -10.22
C GLU A 542 17.58 -8.92 -10.89
N ASP A 543 16.35 -9.10 -11.37
CA ASP A 543 15.69 -8.09 -12.20
C ASP A 543 15.36 -6.81 -11.42
N PRO A 544 14.85 -6.84 -10.16
CA PRO A 544 14.66 -5.63 -9.35
C PRO A 544 15.96 -4.84 -9.10
N PRO A 545 17.08 -5.41 -8.60
CA PRO A 545 18.31 -4.64 -8.41
C PRO A 545 18.92 -4.18 -9.75
N ARG A 546 18.80 -4.94 -10.84
CA ARG A 546 19.24 -4.50 -12.18
C ARG A 546 18.41 -3.33 -12.71
N MET A 547 17.09 -3.38 -12.56
CA MET A 547 16.16 -2.29 -12.89
C MET A 547 16.55 -1.01 -12.14
N LEU A 548 16.71 -1.10 -10.82
CA LEU A 548 17.06 0.05 -9.99
C LEU A 548 18.44 0.62 -10.34
N LEU A 549 19.45 -0.23 -10.59
CA LEU A 549 20.76 0.21 -11.08
C LEU A 549 20.68 0.92 -12.45
N SER A 550 19.87 0.41 -13.38
CA SER A 550 19.65 1.03 -14.70
C SER A 550 19.02 2.41 -14.57
N LEU A 551 17.96 2.55 -13.75
CA LEU A 551 17.31 3.83 -13.46
C LEU A 551 18.32 4.83 -12.85
N MET A 552 19.10 4.41 -11.85
CA MET A 552 20.06 5.30 -11.20
C MET A 552 21.21 5.74 -12.12
N ARG A 553 21.79 4.81 -12.90
CA ARG A 553 22.98 5.09 -13.74
C ARG A 553 22.64 5.67 -15.10
N ARG A 554 21.70 5.06 -15.83
CA ARG A 554 21.34 5.42 -17.22
C ARG A 554 20.20 6.44 -17.24
N GLY A 555 19.21 6.28 -16.35
CA GLY A 555 18.13 7.26 -16.17
C GLY A 555 18.55 8.54 -15.42
N GLY A 556 19.69 8.51 -14.71
CA GLY A 556 20.22 9.64 -13.96
C GLY A 556 19.43 9.98 -12.69
N TYR A 557 18.70 9.02 -12.12
CA TYR A 557 17.85 9.24 -10.94
C TYR A 557 18.63 9.20 -9.63
N THR A 558 18.32 10.15 -8.74
CA THR A 558 18.62 10.06 -7.30
C THR A 558 17.50 9.26 -6.64
N ALA A 559 17.80 8.04 -6.20
CA ALA A 559 16.85 7.17 -5.53
C ALA A 559 16.86 7.41 -4.01
N LEU A 560 15.69 7.63 -3.44
CA LEU A 560 15.48 7.85 -2.01
C LEU A 560 14.62 6.72 -1.46
N GLN A 561 15.03 6.10 -0.35
CA GLN A 561 14.18 5.14 0.34
C GLN A 561 13.09 5.90 1.10
N LEU A 562 11.84 5.45 0.95
CA LEU A 562 10.74 5.82 1.83
C LEU A 562 10.57 4.69 2.85
N PRO A 563 11.03 4.85 4.11
CA PRO A 563 10.95 3.78 5.10
C PRO A 563 9.51 3.30 5.32
N ASP A 564 9.35 2.02 5.67
CA ASP A 564 8.03 1.42 5.88
C ASP A 564 7.21 2.16 6.97
N ASN A 565 7.90 2.66 8.01
CA ASN A 565 7.34 3.50 9.06
C ASN A 565 7.12 4.98 8.65
N PHE A 566 7.28 5.31 7.37
CA PHE A 566 6.78 6.53 6.76
C PHE A 566 5.62 6.22 5.81
N ALA A 567 5.75 5.23 4.91
CA ALA A 567 4.70 4.88 3.95
C ALA A 567 3.40 4.42 4.65
N LYS A 568 3.52 3.47 5.59
CA LYS A 568 2.41 2.80 6.28
C LYS A 568 2.03 3.46 7.61
N SER A 569 2.77 4.48 8.02
CA SER A 569 2.65 5.10 9.35
C SER A 569 2.35 6.59 9.25
N GLY A 570 1.42 7.04 10.06
CA GLY A 570 1.28 8.46 10.35
C GLY A 570 -0.06 8.83 10.97
N PHE A 571 -0.10 10.01 11.54
CA PHE A 571 -1.33 10.61 12.07
C PHE A 571 -1.76 11.75 11.15
N LEU A 572 -3.06 11.94 10.92
CA LEU A 572 -3.59 12.88 9.91
C LEU A 572 -3.01 14.32 9.95
N PRO A 573 -2.69 14.93 11.11
CA PRO A 573 -1.97 16.21 11.20
C PRO A 573 -0.56 16.24 10.58
N GLU A 574 -0.03 15.10 10.13
CA GLU A 574 1.29 15.02 9.50
C GLU A 574 1.28 15.32 8.00
N ILE A 575 0.11 15.32 7.34
CA ILE A 575 -0.02 15.70 5.93
C ILE A 575 0.48 17.13 5.67
N GLU A 576 0.20 18.03 6.62
CA GLU A 576 0.60 19.44 6.55
C GLU A 576 2.05 19.69 7.05
N ARG A 577 2.76 18.64 7.49
CA ARG A 577 4.17 18.77 7.92
C ARG A 577 5.10 18.60 6.72
N PRO A 578 6.17 19.43 6.62
CA PRO A 578 7.23 19.23 5.62
C PRO A 578 7.73 17.79 5.59
N LEU A 579 8.06 17.29 4.40
CA LEU A 579 8.60 15.95 4.24
C LEU A 579 9.85 15.75 5.12
N PRO A 580 10.03 14.57 5.72
CA PRO A 580 11.24 14.24 6.47
C PRO A 580 12.47 14.21 5.54
N GLU A 581 13.62 13.99 6.12
CA GLU A 581 14.81 13.61 5.37
C GLU A 581 14.75 12.11 5.02
N PHE A 582 15.03 11.76 3.76
CA PHE A 582 14.94 10.38 3.26
C PHE A 582 16.33 9.78 3.00
N PRO A 583 16.60 8.52 3.43
CA PRO A 583 17.87 7.85 3.15
C PRO A 583 18.18 7.77 1.66
N LEU A 584 19.43 8.11 1.29
CA LEU A 584 19.91 8.07 -0.09
C LEU A 584 20.30 6.64 -0.47
N VAL A 585 19.69 6.09 -1.52
CA VAL A 585 20.17 4.84 -2.13
C VAL A 585 21.36 5.18 -3.04
N LEU A 586 22.51 4.56 -2.80
CA LEU A 586 23.68 4.63 -3.69
C LEU A 586 23.70 3.41 -4.63
N PRO A 587 24.29 3.52 -5.84
CA PRO A 587 24.47 2.37 -6.72
C PRO A 587 25.23 1.22 -6.05
N ALA A 588 26.17 1.54 -5.15
CA ALA A 588 26.91 0.55 -4.37
C ALA A 588 25.99 -0.28 -3.45
N ASN A 589 24.95 0.31 -2.84
CA ASN A 589 24.00 -0.43 -2.01
C ASN A 589 23.29 -1.52 -2.83
N VAL A 590 22.85 -1.18 -4.04
CA VAL A 590 22.13 -2.11 -4.93
C VAL A 590 23.07 -3.15 -5.57
N GLN A 591 24.37 -2.83 -5.76
CA GLN A 591 25.38 -3.81 -6.15
C GLN A 591 25.62 -4.89 -5.09
N TYR A 592 25.54 -4.54 -3.80
CA TYR A 592 25.60 -5.53 -2.73
C TYR A 592 24.38 -6.46 -2.75
N ASP A 593 23.18 -5.93 -2.96
CA ASP A 593 21.97 -6.75 -3.11
C ASP A 593 22.10 -7.73 -4.29
N LEU A 594 22.62 -7.27 -5.43
CA LEU A 594 22.87 -8.13 -6.60
C LEU A 594 23.95 -9.19 -6.33
N ALA A 595 24.98 -8.86 -5.55
CA ALA A 595 26.00 -9.82 -5.11
C ALA A 595 25.41 -10.88 -4.16
N ASP A 596 24.48 -10.48 -3.28
CA ASP A 596 23.76 -11.40 -2.40
C ASP A 596 22.88 -12.37 -3.19
N VAL A 597 22.10 -11.90 -4.17
CA VAL A 597 21.30 -12.79 -5.05
C VAL A 597 22.18 -13.86 -5.71
N GLY A 598 23.33 -13.46 -6.27
CA GLY A 598 24.28 -14.39 -6.87
C GLY A 598 24.86 -15.39 -5.86
N ARG A 599 25.20 -14.94 -4.65
CA ARG A 599 25.70 -15.78 -3.55
C ARG A 599 24.65 -16.79 -3.06
N PHE A 600 23.39 -16.35 -2.89
CA PHE A 600 22.29 -17.19 -2.45
C PHE A 600 21.99 -18.28 -3.48
N ARG A 601 21.93 -17.95 -4.78
CA ARG A 601 21.76 -18.95 -5.85
C ARG A 601 22.91 -19.95 -5.93
N ALA A 602 24.17 -19.49 -5.89
CA ALA A 602 25.34 -20.37 -5.93
C ALA A 602 25.36 -21.38 -4.77
N ALA A 603 24.84 -21.00 -3.60
CA ALA A 603 24.74 -21.87 -2.43
C ALA A 603 23.36 -22.54 -2.23
N SER A 604 22.42 -22.40 -3.18
CA SER A 604 21.13 -23.12 -3.21
C SER A 604 21.17 -24.43 -4.01
N VAL A 605 22.35 -24.84 -4.50
CA VAL A 605 22.52 -26.09 -5.26
C VAL A 605 22.48 -27.32 -4.33
N PRO A 606 21.95 -28.48 -4.77
CA PRO A 606 21.90 -29.69 -3.95
C PRO A 606 23.28 -30.10 -3.44
N GLY A 607 23.40 -30.26 -2.12
CA GLY A 607 24.66 -30.62 -1.45
C GLY A 607 25.53 -29.42 -1.03
N ALA A 608 25.14 -28.19 -1.34
CA ALA A 608 25.75 -27.01 -0.73
C ALA A 608 25.41 -26.92 0.76
N HIS A 609 26.40 -26.55 1.58
CA HIS A 609 26.21 -26.22 2.99
C HIS A 609 26.21 -24.69 3.16
N CYS A 610 25.53 -24.22 4.21
CA CYS A 610 25.54 -22.80 4.57
C CYS A 610 27.00 -22.33 4.79
N PRO A 611 27.43 -21.19 4.23
CA PRO A 611 28.85 -20.81 4.20
C PRO A 611 29.38 -20.27 5.54
N TRP A 612 28.62 -20.44 6.62
CA TRP A 612 28.95 -19.91 7.94
C TRP A 612 29.96 -20.80 8.67
N PRO A 613 30.83 -20.22 9.53
CA PRO A 613 31.78 -20.98 10.34
C PRO A 613 31.12 -22.13 11.12
N PRO A 614 31.66 -23.37 11.08
CA PRO A 614 31.06 -24.51 11.78
C PRO A 614 30.88 -24.30 13.29
N GLU A 615 31.79 -23.57 13.93
CA GLU A 615 31.69 -23.23 15.35
C GLU A 615 30.60 -22.19 15.65
N LEU A 616 30.21 -21.36 14.68
CA LEU A 616 29.10 -20.43 14.80
C LEU A 616 27.76 -21.19 14.70
N VAL A 617 27.67 -22.12 13.75
CA VAL A 617 26.54 -23.06 13.62
C VAL A 617 26.39 -23.95 14.86
N ALA A 618 27.50 -24.45 15.42
CA ALA A 618 27.49 -25.25 16.63
C ALA A 618 27.08 -24.45 17.88
N ALA A 619 27.36 -23.14 17.92
CA ALA A 619 26.94 -22.26 19.00
C ALA A 619 25.47 -21.81 18.88
N ASN A 620 24.94 -21.68 17.66
CA ASN A 620 23.53 -21.38 17.38
C ASN A 620 23.08 -22.01 16.04
N PRO A 621 22.28 -23.10 16.07
CA PRO A 621 21.84 -23.81 14.86
C PRO A 621 21.09 -22.96 13.82
N LEU A 622 20.49 -21.83 14.24
CA LEU A 622 19.74 -20.94 13.34
C LEU A 622 20.58 -20.40 12.17
N TRP A 623 21.91 -20.29 12.33
CA TRP A 623 22.81 -19.93 11.24
C TRP A 623 22.79 -20.94 10.10
N ASN A 624 22.41 -22.20 10.35
CA ASN A 624 22.25 -23.22 9.32
C ASN A 624 20.76 -23.44 8.95
N GLU A 625 19.85 -23.49 9.93
CA GLU A 625 18.43 -23.81 9.70
C GLU A 625 17.69 -22.82 8.79
N THR A 626 18.08 -21.54 8.81
CA THR A 626 17.40 -20.48 8.04
C THR A 626 18.39 -19.66 7.21
N CYS A 627 19.51 -20.27 6.82
CA CYS A 627 20.63 -19.59 6.16
C CYS A 627 20.33 -19.11 4.72
N LEU A 628 21.14 -18.16 4.25
CA LEU A 628 21.10 -17.54 2.92
C LEU A 628 19.74 -16.87 2.63
N ARG A 629 19.12 -16.31 3.68
CA ARG A 629 17.82 -15.65 3.59
C ARG A 629 17.93 -14.13 3.74
N PRO A 630 17.34 -13.35 2.82
CA PRO A 630 17.04 -11.96 3.08
C PRO A 630 16.02 -11.78 4.22
N PRO A 631 16.09 -10.67 4.98
CA PRO A 631 17.17 -9.69 5.00
C PRO A 631 18.35 -10.06 5.93
N GLU A 632 18.21 -11.05 6.83
CA GLU A 632 19.19 -11.40 7.88
C GLU A 632 20.61 -11.61 7.35
N ASP A 633 20.73 -12.40 6.30
CA ASP A 633 22.03 -12.82 5.77
C ASP A 633 22.56 -11.89 4.69
N CYS A 634 21.82 -10.83 4.33
CA CYS A 634 22.25 -9.81 3.37
C CYS A 634 23.48 -9.03 3.89
N HIS A 635 24.20 -8.47 2.94
CA HIS A 635 25.35 -7.61 3.16
C HIS A 635 24.92 -6.34 3.93
N PRO A 636 25.65 -5.91 4.98
CA PRO A 636 25.18 -4.85 5.88
C PRO A 636 25.16 -3.45 5.26
N LYS A 637 25.79 -3.29 4.10
CA LYS A 637 25.75 -2.07 3.27
C LYS A 637 24.77 -2.20 2.08
N GLY A 638 24.01 -3.29 1.97
CA GLY A 638 22.96 -3.45 0.96
C GLY A 638 21.76 -2.52 1.21
N LEU A 639 20.89 -2.39 0.20
CA LEU A 639 19.57 -1.80 0.38
C LEU A 639 18.59 -2.86 0.93
N ARG A 640 18.71 -4.12 0.50
CA ARG A 640 17.87 -5.25 0.95
C ARG A 640 17.91 -5.49 2.47
N VAL A 641 19.00 -5.12 3.15
CA VAL A 641 19.21 -5.36 4.59
C VAL A 641 18.33 -4.49 5.51
N VAL A 642 17.66 -3.44 5.00
CA VAL A 642 16.86 -2.51 5.81
C VAL A 642 15.34 -2.71 5.71
N PHE A 643 14.84 -3.68 4.93
CA PHE A 643 13.41 -4.05 4.86
C PHE A 643 13.23 -5.55 4.59
N ALA A 644 12.03 -6.10 4.82
CA ALA A 644 11.81 -7.55 4.84
C ALA A 644 11.41 -8.16 3.48
N TYR A 645 10.50 -7.54 2.74
CA TYR A 645 9.95 -8.09 1.48
C TYR A 645 9.92 -7.03 0.37
N ASN A 646 9.27 -5.91 0.68
CA ASN A 646 9.10 -4.72 -0.15
C ASN A 646 9.46 -3.46 0.64
N THR A 647 9.70 -2.36 -0.06
CA THR A 647 9.79 -1.00 0.50
C THR A 647 9.38 0.01 -0.57
N ASN A 648 9.10 1.26 -0.22
CA ASN A 648 8.79 2.28 -1.22
C ASN A 648 10.04 3.09 -1.60
N LEU A 649 10.19 3.43 -2.88
CA LEU A 649 11.30 4.26 -3.38
C LEU A 649 10.76 5.47 -4.15
N TRP A 650 11.30 6.66 -3.84
CA TRP A 650 11.08 7.88 -4.63
C TRP A 650 12.36 8.24 -5.38
N LEU A 651 12.30 8.20 -6.71
CA LEU A 651 13.38 8.55 -7.60
C LEU A 651 13.11 9.93 -8.19
N VAL A 652 14.04 10.86 -7.97
CA VAL A 652 13.99 12.22 -8.53
C VAL A 652 15.09 12.37 -9.58
N ARG A 653 14.77 12.93 -10.75
CA ARG A 653 15.71 13.00 -11.88
C ARG A 653 16.88 13.98 -11.60
N ASN A 654 18.06 13.44 -11.30
CA ASN A 654 19.29 14.13 -10.86
C ASN A 654 19.18 14.85 -9.48
N ARG A 655 20.29 14.85 -8.73
CA ARG A 655 20.41 15.37 -7.37
C ARG A 655 20.15 16.88 -7.29
N THR A 656 20.51 17.63 -8.34
CA THR A 656 20.21 19.07 -8.44
C THR A 656 18.70 19.32 -8.51
N ALA A 657 17.93 18.46 -9.19
CA ALA A 657 16.48 18.60 -9.22
C ALA A 657 15.85 18.17 -7.90
N ALA A 658 16.39 17.16 -7.21
CA ALA A 658 15.96 16.81 -5.85
C ALA A 658 16.13 18.01 -4.88
N ALA A 659 17.27 18.69 -4.93
CA ALA A 659 17.50 19.91 -4.16
C ALA A 659 16.57 21.06 -4.59
N ALA A 660 16.38 21.28 -5.89
CA ALA A 660 15.49 22.31 -6.42
C ALA A 660 14.00 22.06 -6.08
N ALA A 661 13.60 20.79 -6.00
CA ALA A 661 12.28 20.37 -5.53
C ALA A 661 12.15 20.35 -4.00
N GLY A 662 13.10 20.93 -3.25
CA GLY A 662 13.03 21.03 -1.78
C GLY A 662 13.12 19.69 -1.04
N VAL A 663 13.60 18.63 -1.70
CA VAL A 663 13.66 17.28 -1.11
C VAL A 663 14.89 17.17 -0.21
N ARG A 664 14.67 16.77 1.05
CA ARG A 664 15.75 16.57 2.02
C ARG A 664 16.36 15.18 1.84
N VAL A 665 17.57 15.14 1.31
CA VAL A 665 18.32 13.91 1.02
C VAL A 665 19.29 13.62 2.16
N GLY A 666 19.05 12.52 2.86
CA GLY A 666 19.83 12.10 4.01
C GLY A 666 21.08 11.29 3.69
N GLY A 667 21.64 10.69 4.74
CA GLY A 667 22.78 9.78 4.63
C GLY A 667 22.46 8.53 3.78
N PRO A 668 23.50 7.82 3.32
CA PRO A 668 23.35 6.57 2.59
C PRO A 668 22.51 5.53 3.33
N VAL A 669 21.68 4.79 2.59
CA VAL A 669 20.96 3.63 3.09
C VAL A 669 21.92 2.49 3.44
N GLY A 670 21.44 1.54 4.24
CA GLY A 670 22.19 0.42 4.78
C GLY A 670 22.18 0.41 6.30
N LEU A 671 22.54 -0.73 6.89
CA LEU A 671 22.72 -0.83 8.33
C LEU A 671 24.06 -0.21 8.75
N PHE A 672 25.10 -0.43 7.96
CA PHE A 672 26.44 0.12 8.14
C PHE A 672 26.70 1.26 7.17
N ALA A 673 27.56 2.22 7.58
CA ALA A 673 28.02 3.28 6.69
C ALA A 673 28.87 2.72 5.52
N PRO A 674 28.91 3.38 4.34
CA PRO A 674 29.65 2.88 3.18
C PRO A 674 31.15 2.68 3.43
N ASP A 675 31.74 3.50 4.30
CA ASP A 675 33.14 3.52 4.70
C ASP A 675 33.46 2.62 5.91
N GLN A 676 32.44 2.12 6.64
CA GLN A 676 32.66 1.25 7.79
C GLN A 676 33.38 -0.04 7.37
N ASP A 677 34.52 -0.32 7.99
CA ASP A 677 35.25 -1.57 7.77
C ASP A 677 34.47 -2.79 8.31
N LEU A 678 34.41 -3.84 7.48
CA LEU A 678 33.70 -5.07 7.75
C LEU A 678 34.58 -6.13 8.41
N ALA A 679 35.91 -5.97 8.40
CA ALA A 679 36.83 -6.88 9.08
C ALA A 679 36.90 -6.61 10.60
N THR A 680 36.52 -5.41 11.05
CA THR A 680 36.73 -4.95 12.43
C THR A 680 35.46 -4.84 13.27
N SER A 681 34.25 -4.90 12.68
CA SER A 681 32.99 -4.85 13.42
C SER A 681 31.86 -5.66 12.76
N TRP A 682 31.06 -6.33 13.59
CA TRP A 682 29.81 -6.99 13.18
C TRP A 682 28.55 -6.15 13.48
N TRP A 683 28.70 -5.00 14.13
CA TRP A 683 27.62 -4.09 14.52
C TRP A 683 27.74 -2.76 13.77
N SER A 684 26.62 -2.06 13.59
CA SER A 684 26.65 -0.70 13.05
C SER A 684 27.38 0.24 14.03
N ALA A 685 28.36 0.99 13.53
CA ALA A 685 29.07 1.99 14.32
C ALA A 685 28.23 3.27 14.53
N SER A 686 27.36 3.61 13.58
CA SER A 686 26.51 4.80 13.62
C SER A 686 25.19 4.58 14.37
N ASP A 687 24.65 3.37 14.37
CA ASP A 687 23.40 3.03 15.06
C ASP A 687 23.45 1.62 15.69
N PRO A 688 24.12 1.46 16.84
CA PRO A 688 24.33 0.14 17.47
C PRO A 688 23.06 -0.50 18.05
N ASN A 689 21.93 0.21 18.05
CA ASN A 689 20.63 -0.29 18.52
C ASN A 689 19.68 -0.67 17.37
N ARG A 690 20.08 -0.43 16.12
CA ARG A 690 19.33 -0.83 14.92
C ARG A 690 19.79 -2.19 14.44
N ALA A 691 18.82 -3.02 14.13
CA ALA A 691 18.98 -4.36 13.58
C ALA A 691 18.69 -4.37 12.08
N VAL A 692 18.98 -5.51 11.45
CA VAL A 692 18.49 -5.85 10.11
C VAL A 692 16.96 -5.61 10.02
N GLY A 693 16.48 -5.10 8.88
CA GLY A 693 15.07 -4.80 8.65
C GLY A 693 14.56 -3.59 9.44
N ASN A 694 15.46 -2.69 9.87
CA ASN A 694 15.17 -1.54 10.74
C ASN A 694 14.45 -1.90 12.07
N ARG A 695 14.53 -3.17 12.51
CA ARG A 695 14.07 -3.59 13.85
C ARG A 695 14.96 -2.93 14.92
N ALA A 696 14.46 -2.78 16.15
CA ALA A 696 15.28 -2.29 17.26
C ALA A 696 15.84 -3.47 18.07
N CYS A 697 17.16 -3.53 18.23
CA CYS A 697 17.88 -4.56 18.97
C CYS A 697 17.29 -4.87 20.37
N PRO A 698 16.85 -3.88 21.19
CA PRO A 698 16.27 -4.15 22.51
C PRO A 698 14.97 -4.97 22.51
N PHE A 699 14.27 -5.10 21.38
CA PHE A 699 13.05 -5.90 21.25
C PHE A 699 13.29 -7.28 20.63
N LEU A 700 14.53 -7.61 20.25
CA LEU A 700 14.88 -8.94 19.77
C LEU A 700 15.24 -9.88 20.93
N PRO A 701 14.82 -11.15 20.90
CA PRO A 701 15.25 -12.13 21.88
C PRO A 701 16.75 -12.41 21.73
N ALA A 702 17.42 -12.74 22.83
CA ALA A 702 18.88 -12.76 22.89
C ALA A 702 19.55 -13.69 21.86
N PHE A 703 18.90 -14.80 21.48
CA PHE A 703 19.38 -15.77 20.49
C PHE A 703 19.27 -15.30 19.02
N LEU A 704 18.63 -14.16 18.76
CA LEU A 704 18.56 -13.55 17.42
C LEU A 704 19.48 -12.34 17.26
N LEU A 705 20.03 -11.78 18.35
CA LEU A 705 20.75 -10.50 18.34
C LEU A 705 21.92 -10.50 17.37
N LEU A 706 22.82 -11.47 17.50
CA LEU A 706 24.08 -11.49 16.76
C LEU A 706 23.86 -11.65 15.25
N ARG A 707 22.96 -12.54 14.85
CA ARG A 707 22.57 -12.68 13.44
C ARG A 707 21.85 -11.44 12.89
N ASN A 708 21.11 -10.72 13.73
CA ASN A 708 20.52 -9.42 13.41
C ASN A 708 21.52 -8.24 13.51
N ARG A 709 22.82 -8.51 13.68
CA ARG A 709 23.93 -7.53 13.78
C ARG A 709 23.85 -6.63 15.01
N CYS A 710 23.18 -7.09 16.06
CA CYS A 710 23.11 -6.48 17.38
C CYS A 710 24.12 -7.09 18.35
N ASN A 711 24.60 -6.30 19.30
CA ASN A 711 25.41 -6.79 20.42
C ASN A 711 24.63 -7.80 21.29
N CYS A 712 25.30 -8.85 21.78
CA CYS A 712 24.73 -9.78 22.74
C CYS A 712 24.45 -9.09 24.09
N THR A 713 23.19 -9.11 24.55
CA THR A 713 22.79 -8.52 25.84
C THR A 713 22.68 -9.54 26.98
N ASN A 714 22.69 -10.84 26.66
CA ASN A 714 22.63 -11.93 27.65
C ASN A 714 23.70 -12.99 27.34
N PRO A 715 24.89 -12.91 27.95
CA PRO A 715 25.99 -13.84 27.71
C PRO A 715 25.66 -15.32 27.98
N LYS A 716 24.63 -15.62 28.78
CA LYS A 716 24.18 -17.00 29.01
C LYS A 716 23.45 -17.61 27.81
N VAL A 717 22.96 -16.78 26.88
CA VAL A 717 22.21 -17.21 25.69
C VAL A 717 23.07 -17.04 24.43
N CYS A 718 23.65 -15.86 24.23
CA CYS A 718 24.40 -15.52 23.02
C CYS A 718 25.92 -15.39 23.21
N GLY A 719 26.46 -15.67 24.41
CA GLY A 719 27.89 -15.47 24.68
C GLY A 719 28.83 -16.42 23.92
N ALA A 720 28.45 -17.70 23.79
CA ALA A 720 29.21 -18.68 23.00
C ALA A 720 29.18 -18.33 21.50
N GLU A 721 28.01 -17.95 20.99
CA GLU A 721 27.82 -17.48 19.62
C GLU A 721 28.63 -16.19 19.34
N GLN A 722 28.68 -15.25 20.29
CA GLN A 722 29.46 -14.02 20.17
C GLN A 722 30.96 -14.32 20.09
N ALA A 723 31.47 -15.25 20.92
CA ALA A 723 32.87 -15.65 20.92
C ALA A 723 33.26 -16.33 19.60
N ALA A 724 32.41 -17.24 19.09
CA ALA A 724 32.59 -17.89 17.80
C ALA A 724 32.60 -16.86 16.65
N LEU A 725 31.63 -15.94 16.65
CA LEU A 725 31.49 -14.89 15.63
C LEU A 725 32.69 -13.94 15.61
N LEU A 726 33.12 -13.42 16.77
CA LEU A 726 34.25 -12.50 16.85
C LEU A 726 35.57 -13.16 16.45
N LYS A 727 35.76 -14.44 16.80
CA LYS A 727 36.92 -15.22 16.33
C LYS A 727 36.92 -15.37 14.81
N ALA A 728 35.80 -15.79 14.23
CA ALA A 728 35.69 -15.96 12.78
C ALA A 728 35.83 -14.63 12.01
N LEU A 729 35.36 -13.52 12.59
CA LEU A 729 35.56 -12.17 12.07
C LEU A 729 37.04 -11.79 12.06
N GLN A 730 37.74 -11.94 13.19
CA GLN A 730 39.17 -11.64 13.32
C GLN A 730 40.05 -12.49 12.38
N GLU A 731 39.65 -13.74 12.14
CA GLU A 731 40.34 -14.67 11.23
C GLU A 731 39.93 -14.49 9.75
N GLY A 732 39.07 -13.53 9.42
CA GLY A 732 38.64 -13.25 8.05
C GLY A 732 37.74 -14.33 7.42
N ARG A 733 37.11 -15.19 8.24
CA ARG A 733 36.32 -16.35 7.81
C ARG A 733 34.81 -16.07 7.66
N MET A 734 34.38 -14.81 7.79
CA MET A 734 32.97 -14.43 7.62
C MET A 734 32.63 -14.26 6.12
N PRO A 735 31.62 -14.97 5.58
CA PRO A 735 31.33 -15.04 4.13
C PRO A 735 30.51 -13.84 3.61
N LEU A 736 31.00 -12.62 3.86
CA LEU A 736 30.42 -11.40 3.29
C LEU A 736 30.94 -11.21 1.86
N PRO A 737 30.07 -11.05 0.85
CA PRO A 737 30.53 -10.86 -0.53
C PRO A 737 31.22 -9.50 -0.66
N ALA A 738 32.33 -9.47 -1.42
CA ALA A 738 32.85 -8.21 -1.93
C ALA A 738 31.78 -7.51 -2.80
N PRO A 739 31.76 -6.17 -2.90
CA PRO A 739 30.91 -5.51 -3.87
C PRO A 739 31.27 -6.03 -5.26
N LEU A 740 30.26 -6.37 -6.07
CA LEU A 740 30.49 -6.69 -7.48
C LEU A 740 31.23 -5.50 -8.12
N PRO A 741 32.39 -5.72 -8.76
CA PRO A 741 33.19 -4.64 -9.31
C PRO A 741 32.33 -3.82 -10.29
N LEU A 742 32.56 -2.51 -10.29
CA LEU A 742 32.04 -1.66 -11.35
C LEU A 742 32.68 -2.12 -12.65
N ALA A 743 31.94 -2.88 -13.46
CA ALA A 743 32.28 -3.00 -14.87
C ALA A 743 32.24 -1.58 -15.45
N GLU A 744 33.37 -1.10 -15.95
CA GLU A 744 33.37 0.05 -16.86
C GLU A 744 32.52 -0.37 -18.07
N GLU A 745 31.47 0.40 -18.38
CA GLU A 745 30.48 0.00 -19.39
C GLU A 745 31.11 0.03 -20.80
N GLY A 746 31.59 -1.13 -21.24
CA GLY A 746 32.21 -1.35 -22.55
C GLY A 746 31.88 -2.74 -23.10
N GLY A 747 30.65 -2.93 -23.56
CA GLY A 747 30.15 -4.17 -24.15
C GLY A 747 28.63 -4.17 -24.20
N ALA A 748 28.06 -4.42 -25.39
CA ALA A 748 26.63 -4.33 -25.68
C ALA A 748 25.80 -5.47 -25.05
#